data_AF-A0AAP3SM45-F1
#
_entry.id   AF-A0AAP3SM45-F1
#
_cell.length_a   1.000
_cell.length_b   1.000
_cell.length_c   1.000
_cell.angle_alpha   90.00
_cell.angle_beta   90.00
_cell.angle_gamma   90.00
#
_symmetry.space_group_name_H-M   'P 1'
#
loop_
_entity.id
_entity.type
_entity.pdbx_description
1 polymer ?
#
loop_
_entity_poly.entity_id
_entity_poly.type
_entity_poly.pdbx_seq_one_letter_code
_entity_poly.pdbx_strand_id
1 'polypeptide(L)'
;MMKQRYYIFLLFVAMLSYSGYAQKSILRLSQQTLMHEVRETPSPLDGQHIAVNPPRFMWPDKFPHLGPVLDGVEEEDHKPEVTYRIRIARDPEFKSEVMTAERNWAFFNPFKLFEKGKWYWQHAYLDKDGKEEWSPVYHFYVDEQTRTFNPPSLQEVLAKFSQSHPRILLDAKDWDQIIERNKNNPEAQLYIQKARKCLNHPLKHLEEEIDTTQVVKLTNIVQYRSALIRESRKIVDREEANIEAMVRAYLLTKDEVYYKEGIKRLSEILSWKDSKYFAGDFNRSTILSMSTSAYDAWYNLLTPAEKQLLLETISENAHKFYHEYVNHLENRIADNHVWQMTFRILNMAAFATYGELPMASTWVDYCYNEWVSRLPGLNTDGGWHNGDSYFHVNLRTLIEVPAFYSRISGFDFFADPWYNNNALYVIYHQPPFSKSAGHGNSHETKMKPNGTRVGYADALARECNNPWAAAYARTILEKEPDIMKKSFLGKAGDLTWYRCITDKALPKEEHSLAELPMTKVFNETGIATMHTSLGDIEKNAMLSFRSSPYGSTSHALANQNAFNTFYGGKAIFYSSGHRTGFTDDHCMYSYRNTRAHNSILVNGMTQTIGTEGYGWIPRWYEGEKISYMVGDASNAYGKITAPIWLKRGELSGTQYTPEKGWDENKLKMFRRHIIQLGNTGVYVIYDELEGKEAV
;
A
#
# COMPACT_ATOMS: atom_id res chain seq x y z
N MET A 1 -3.35 55.91 18.51
CA MET A 1 -2.37 55.68 17.43
C MET A 1 -0.91 55.62 17.88
N MET A 2 -0.41 56.57 18.69
CA MET A 2 1.01 56.62 19.07
C MET A 2 1.47 55.47 20.00
N LYS A 3 0.62 55.05 20.97
CA LYS A 3 0.88 53.88 21.83
C LYS A 3 0.97 52.55 21.06
N GLN A 4 0.12 52.35 20.05
CA GLN A 4 0.08 51.12 19.26
C GLN A 4 1.32 50.96 18.36
N ARG A 5 1.83 52.08 17.82
CA ARG A 5 3.10 52.11 17.09
C ARG A 5 4.30 51.81 18.01
N TYR A 6 4.25 52.23 19.27
CA TYR A 6 5.29 51.95 20.26
C TYR A 6 5.37 50.46 20.62
N TYR A 7 4.22 49.80 20.81
CA TYR A 7 4.18 48.35 21.06
C TYR A 7 4.63 47.52 19.86
N ILE A 8 4.25 47.92 18.63
CA ILE A 8 4.72 47.26 17.40
C ILE A 8 6.24 47.43 17.24
N PHE A 9 6.77 48.62 17.51
CA PHE A 9 8.21 48.89 17.44
C PHE A 9 8.99 48.10 18.50
N LEU A 10 8.48 48.01 19.73
CA LEU A 10 9.06 47.16 20.80
C LEU A 10 9.01 45.67 20.46
N LEU A 11 7.95 45.19 19.82
CA LEU A 11 7.85 43.81 19.33
C LEU A 11 8.86 43.55 18.20
N PHE A 12 9.05 44.51 17.30
CA PHE A 12 10.01 44.43 16.20
C PHE A 12 11.46 44.42 16.72
N VAL A 13 11.77 45.26 17.72
CA VAL A 13 13.09 45.30 18.38
C VAL A 13 13.34 44.02 19.19
N ALA A 14 12.33 43.50 19.89
CA ALA A 14 12.44 42.23 20.59
C ALA A 14 12.67 41.03 19.65
N MET A 15 12.05 41.05 18.45
CA MET A 15 12.29 40.03 17.42
C MET A 15 13.68 40.12 16.77
N LEU A 16 14.26 41.33 16.65
CA LEU A 16 15.61 41.52 16.13
C LEU A 16 16.71 40.96 17.06
N SER A 17 16.48 40.99 18.38
CA SER A 17 17.37 40.38 19.38
C SER A 17 17.31 38.84 19.46
N TYR A 18 16.40 38.18 18.75
CA TYR A 18 16.28 36.71 18.71
C TYR A 18 17.08 36.03 17.58
N SER A 19 17.76 36.81 16.75
CA SER A 19 18.55 36.34 15.60
C SER A 19 19.67 35.36 15.98
N GLY A 20 20.15 35.38 17.23
CA GLY A 20 21.16 34.43 17.73
C GLY A 20 20.62 33.05 18.17
N TYR A 21 19.32 32.91 18.44
CA TYR A 21 18.72 31.62 18.87
C TYR A 21 18.05 30.83 17.75
N ALA A 22 17.68 31.48 16.64
CA ALA A 22 17.00 30.84 15.52
C ALA A 22 17.87 29.75 14.83
N GLN A 23 19.19 29.93 14.79
CA GLN A 23 20.12 29.04 14.09
C GLN A 23 20.26 27.65 14.75
N LYS A 24 19.93 27.52 16.05
CA LYS A 24 19.88 26.21 16.75
C LYS A 24 18.63 25.37 16.42
N SER A 25 17.66 25.91 15.68
CA SER A 25 16.37 25.25 15.40
C SER A 25 16.25 24.62 13.99
N ILE A 26 17.29 24.76 13.16
CA ILE A 26 17.32 24.23 11.79
C ILE A 26 18.13 22.94 11.78
N LEU A 27 17.44 21.80 11.81
CA LEU A 27 18.06 20.50 11.59
C LEU A 27 18.47 20.37 10.11
N ARG A 28 19.71 19.96 9.86
CA ARG A 28 20.25 19.60 8.54
C ARG A 28 20.55 18.11 8.54
N LEU A 29 19.96 17.38 7.61
CA LEU A 29 20.22 15.97 7.43
C LEU A 29 21.46 15.77 6.55
N SER A 30 22.26 14.76 6.87
CA SER A 30 23.47 14.40 6.11
C SER A 30 23.42 12.95 5.60
N GLN A 31 22.36 12.23 5.91
CA GLN A 31 22.14 10.85 5.47
C GLN A 31 21.93 10.82 3.96
N GLN A 32 22.51 9.82 3.29
CA GLN A 32 22.32 9.60 1.85
C GLN A 32 20.88 9.18 1.51
N THR A 33 20.23 8.46 2.42
CA THR A 33 18.82 8.07 2.32
C THR A 33 18.16 8.09 3.71
N LEU A 34 16.85 8.25 3.77
CA LEU A 34 16.05 8.14 5.00
C LEU A 34 15.25 6.84 5.09
N MET A 35 15.04 6.17 3.97
CA MET A 35 14.35 4.89 3.88
C MET A 35 15.20 3.96 2.99
N HIS A 36 15.20 2.68 3.31
CA HIS A 36 16.04 1.72 2.61
C HIS A 36 15.19 0.80 1.75
N GLU A 37 15.60 0.62 0.49
CA GLU A 37 15.02 -0.36 -0.42
C GLU A 37 14.98 -1.75 0.22
N VAL A 38 16.07 -2.17 0.85
CA VAL A 38 16.17 -3.39 1.65
C VAL A 38 16.57 -2.98 3.06
N ARG A 39 15.90 -3.51 4.09
CA ARG A 39 16.12 -3.14 5.50
C ARG A 39 17.60 -3.22 5.90
N GLU A 40 18.11 -2.15 6.51
CA GLU A 40 19.48 -2.07 7.05
C GLU A 40 19.53 -1.96 8.58
N THR A 41 18.40 -1.68 9.24
CA THR A 41 18.35 -1.48 10.69
C THR A 41 17.25 -2.32 11.36
N PRO A 42 17.47 -2.76 12.62
CA PRO A 42 16.47 -3.49 13.36
C PRO A 42 15.28 -2.61 13.75
N SER A 43 14.15 -3.23 14.06
CA SER A 43 12.98 -2.57 14.65
C SER A 43 12.47 -3.47 15.78
N PRO A 44 12.24 -2.95 17.01
CA PRO A 44 12.50 -1.57 17.43
C PRO A 44 13.99 -1.21 17.39
N LEU A 45 14.30 0.08 17.13
CA LEU A 45 15.66 0.59 17.14
C LEU A 45 16.25 0.54 18.57
N ASP A 46 17.58 0.54 18.67
CA ASP A 46 18.25 0.59 19.96
C ASP A 46 17.91 1.89 20.71
N GLY A 47 17.48 1.74 21.97
CA GLY A 47 17.00 2.84 22.81
C GLY A 47 15.59 3.33 22.48
N GLN A 48 14.85 2.70 21.56
CA GLN A 48 13.53 3.18 21.15
C GLN A 48 12.50 3.05 22.29
N HIS A 49 11.74 4.12 22.51
CA HIS A 49 10.47 4.08 23.23
C HIS A 49 9.40 3.60 22.24
N ILE A 50 8.86 2.40 22.46
CA ILE A 50 8.01 1.77 21.46
C ILE A 50 6.63 2.43 21.42
N ALA A 51 6.10 2.62 20.21
CA ALA A 51 4.76 3.19 20.02
C ALA A 51 3.64 2.19 20.30
N VAL A 52 3.91 0.88 20.22
CA VAL A 52 2.93 -0.19 20.37
C VAL A 52 3.49 -1.36 21.17
N ASN A 53 2.67 -1.94 22.05
CA ASN A 53 2.95 -3.12 22.86
C ASN A 53 1.99 -4.27 22.46
N PRO A 54 2.50 -5.47 22.09
CA PRO A 54 3.93 -5.80 21.97
C PRO A 54 4.66 -5.06 20.85
N PRO A 55 5.99 -4.89 20.96
CA PRO A 55 6.80 -4.45 19.82
C PRO A 55 6.76 -5.49 18.70
N ARG A 56 6.90 -5.01 17.46
CA ARG A 56 7.05 -5.84 16.27
C ARG A 56 8.54 -5.94 15.96
N PHE A 57 9.12 -7.13 16.16
CA PHE A 57 10.55 -7.33 15.97
C PHE A 57 10.83 -7.64 14.52
N MET A 58 11.74 -6.87 13.92
CA MET A 58 12.23 -7.06 12.56
C MET A 58 13.72 -6.76 12.50
N TRP A 59 14.45 -7.46 11.64
CA TRP A 59 15.89 -7.23 11.46
C TRP A 59 16.31 -7.43 9.99
N PRO A 60 17.45 -6.87 9.56
CA PRO A 60 18.00 -7.15 8.24
C PRO A 60 18.26 -8.64 8.05
N ASP A 61 18.01 -9.16 6.85
CA ASP A 61 18.42 -10.52 6.51
C ASP A 61 19.95 -10.65 6.54
N LYS A 62 20.44 -11.86 6.87
CA LYS A 62 21.87 -12.20 6.78
C LYS A 62 22.41 -12.00 5.37
N PHE A 63 21.58 -12.30 4.38
CA PHE A 63 21.82 -12.07 2.96
C PHE A 63 20.74 -11.10 2.45
N PRO A 64 20.95 -9.78 2.59
CA PRO A 64 19.98 -8.79 2.13
C PRO A 64 19.66 -8.99 0.65
N HIS A 65 18.39 -9.19 0.34
CA HIS A 65 17.96 -9.57 -0.99
C HIS A 65 17.06 -8.49 -1.60
N LEU A 66 17.48 -7.93 -2.74
CA LEU A 66 16.66 -6.98 -3.51
C LEU A 66 15.60 -7.70 -4.34
N GLY A 67 15.97 -8.85 -4.91
CA GLY A 67 15.15 -9.63 -5.83
C GLY A 67 14.96 -8.99 -7.20
N PRO A 68 14.07 -9.58 -8.02
CA PRO A 68 13.80 -9.10 -9.37
C PRO A 68 13.42 -7.61 -9.40
N VAL A 69 14.08 -6.86 -10.28
CA VAL A 69 13.89 -5.39 -10.34
C VAL A 69 12.67 -4.98 -11.18
N LEU A 70 12.19 -5.84 -12.07
CA LEU A 70 11.04 -5.64 -12.95
C LEU A 70 10.30 -6.97 -13.21
N ASP A 71 8.97 -6.91 -13.24
CA ASP A 71 8.11 -8.00 -13.71
C ASP A 71 8.33 -8.25 -15.22
N GLY A 72 8.54 -9.51 -15.59
CA GLY A 72 8.79 -9.97 -16.95
C GLY A 72 10.24 -9.90 -17.43
N VAL A 73 11.17 -9.40 -16.61
CA VAL A 73 12.62 -9.40 -16.87
C VAL A 73 13.35 -9.74 -15.57
N GLU A 74 13.10 -10.95 -15.08
CA GLU A 74 13.69 -11.49 -13.87
C GLU A 74 15.12 -11.99 -14.11
N GLU A 75 16.00 -11.80 -13.13
CA GLU A 75 17.33 -12.41 -13.08
C GLU A 75 17.36 -13.38 -11.88
N GLU A 76 18.05 -14.51 -12.01
CA GLU A 76 18.27 -15.41 -10.88
C GLU A 76 19.28 -14.77 -9.92
N ASP A 77 18.86 -14.58 -8.67
CA ASP A 77 19.72 -14.10 -7.58
C ASP A 77 19.76 -15.14 -6.46
N HIS A 78 20.87 -15.17 -5.73
CA HIS A 78 21.09 -16.12 -4.66
C HIS A 78 20.29 -15.71 -3.41
N LYS A 79 19.18 -16.42 -3.16
CA LYS A 79 18.38 -16.31 -1.93
C LYS A 79 18.40 -17.63 -1.15
N PRO A 80 19.35 -17.83 -0.22
CA PRO A 80 19.43 -19.06 0.55
C PRO A 80 18.30 -19.14 1.57
N GLU A 81 17.83 -20.37 1.86
CA GLU A 81 17.02 -20.62 3.05
C GLU A 81 17.86 -20.39 4.30
N VAL A 82 17.26 -19.72 5.29
CA VAL A 82 17.93 -19.32 6.52
C VAL A 82 17.07 -19.62 7.74
N THR A 83 17.71 -19.75 8.89
CA THR A 83 17.06 -19.83 10.19
C THR A 83 17.62 -18.75 11.08
N TYR A 84 16.73 -18.07 11.79
CA TYR A 84 17.05 -17.06 12.77
C TYR A 84 16.55 -17.48 14.16
N ARG A 85 17.28 -17.08 15.20
CA ARG A 85 16.81 -17.10 16.58
C ARG A 85 16.67 -15.70 17.13
N ILE A 86 15.80 -15.52 18.11
CA ILE A 86 15.66 -14.28 18.86
C ILE A 86 15.60 -14.60 20.35
N ARG A 87 16.20 -13.75 21.18
CA ARG A 87 16.04 -13.78 22.63
C ARG A 87 15.72 -12.40 23.17
N ILE A 88 14.77 -12.32 24.10
CA ILE A 88 14.27 -11.09 24.70
C ILE A 88 14.16 -11.29 26.22
N ALA A 89 14.69 -10.36 27.01
CA ALA A 89 14.67 -10.44 28.48
C ALA A 89 14.77 -9.05 29.13
N ARG A 90 14.44 -8.95 30.41
CA ARG A 90 14.83 -7.78 31.24
C ARG A 90 16.30 -7.82 31.66
N ASP A 91 16.87 -9.02 31.74
CA ASP A 91 18.28 -9.24 32.04
C ASP A 91 19.14 -9.05 30.76
N PRO A 92 20.06 -8.07 30.73
CA PRO A 92 20.95 -7.86 29.58
C PRO A 92 21.91 -9.03 29.30
N GLU A 93 22.13 -9.92 30.28
CA GLU A 93 22.95 -11.13 30.09
C GLU A 93 22.14 -12.33 29.61
N PHE A 94 20.81 -12.21 29.52
CA PHE A 94 19.89 -13.28 29.08
C PHE A 94 20.04 -14.58 29.90
N LYS A 95 20.18 -14.48 31.23
CA LYS A 95 20.26 -15.61 32.17
C LYS A 95 18.94 -15.88 32.90
N SER A 96 18.01 -14.92 32.95
CA SER A 96 16.71 -15.05 33.63
C SER A 96 15.54 -14.55 32.78
N GLU A 97 14.40 -15.25 32.86
CA GLU A 97 13.12 -14.86 32.23
C GLU A 97 13.21 -14.57 30.73
N VAL A 98 14.00 -15.37 30.02
CA VAL A 98 14.27 -15.18 28.60
C VAL A 98 13.16 -15.77 27.75
N MET A 99 12.54 -14.93 26.91
CA MET A 99 11.71 -15.38 25.80
C MET A 99 12.60 -15.70 24.61
N THR A 100 12.43 -16.88 24.01
CA THR A 100 13.17 -17.29 22.82
C THR A 100 12.24 -17.76 21.71
N ALA A 101 12.62 -17.54 20.47
CA ALA A 101 11.96 -18.13 19.32
C ALA A 101 12.94 -18.40 18.18
N GLU A 102 12.57 -19.33 17.29
CA GLU A 102 13.28 -19.64 16.05
C GLU A 102 12.33 -19.45 14.87
N ARG A 103 12.78 -18.80 13.80
CA ARG A 103 12.00 -18.44 12.60
C ARG A 103 12.83 -18.63 11.34
N ASN A 104 12.19 -18.87 10.19
CA ASN A 104 12.86 -18.93 8.88
C ASN A 104 12.85 -17.59 8.13
N TRP A 105 12.51 -16.51 8.82
CA TRP A 105 12.35 -15.16 8.30
C TRP A 105 12.73 -14.14 9.36
N ALA A 106 13.02 -12.92 8.92
CA ALA A 106 13.65 -11.89 9.75
C ALA A 106 12.66 -11.00 10.52
N PHE A 107 11.59 -11.61 11.06
CA PHE A 107 10.61 -10.95 11.91
C PHE A 107 10.02 -11.89 12.96
N PHE A 108 9.56 -11.33 14.09
CA PHE A 108 8.98 -12.08 15.20
C PHE A 108 7.90 -11.29 15.94
N ASN A 109 6.77 -11.95 16.21
CA ASN A 109 5.68 -11.44 17.02
C ASN A 109 5.56 -12.27 18.31
N PRO A 110 5.68 -11.66 19.49
CA PRO A 110 5.65 -12.38 20.76
C PRO A 110 4.24 -12.74 21.24
N PHE A 111 3.18 -12.12 20.68
CA PHE A 111 1.77 -12.28 21.07
C PHE A 111 1.51 -12.18 22.58
N LYS A 112 2.37 -11.44 23.28
CA LYS A 112 2.35 -11.26 24.73
C LYS A 112 2.71 -9.82 25.07
N LEU A 113 1.94 -9.22 25.97
CA LEU A 113 2.22 -7.87 26.47
C LEU A 113 3.50 -7.86 27.32
N PHE A 114 4.32 -6.84 27.09
CA PHE A 114 5.49 -6.54 27.89
C PHE A 114 5.09 -5.60 29.02
N GLU A 115 5.64 -5.85 30.20
CA GLU A 115 5.54 -4.92 31.31
C GLU A 115 6.35 -3.65 31.05
N LYS A 116 5.99 -2.57 31.74
CA LYS A 116 6.67 -1.28 31.67
C LYS A 116 8.15 -1.39 32.02
N GLY A 117 8.96 -0.54 31.39
CA GLY A 117 10.38 -0.40 31.64
C GLY A 117 11.25 -0.87 30.49
N LYS A 118 12.53 -1.11 30.81
CA LYS A 118 13.58 -1.44 29.84
C LYS A 118 13.63 -2.94 29.56
N TRP A 119 13.76 -3.29 28.29
CA TRP A 119 13.92 -4.66 27.80
C TRP A 119 15.11 -4.73 26.86
N TYR A 120 15.76 -5.89 26.83
CA TYR A 120 16.91 -6.20 25.98
C TYR A 120 16.54 -7.29 25.01
N TRP A 121 17.06 -7.20 23.78
CA TRP A 121 16.86 -8.23 22.77
C TRP A 121 18.03 -8.31 21.80
N GLN A 122 18.17 -9.46 21.17
CA GLN A 122 19.11 -9.68 20.07
C GLN A 122 18.59 -10.85 19.22
N HIS A 123 19.01 -10.88 17.97
CA HIS A 123 18.70 -11.95 17.02
C HIS A 123 19.99 -12.65 16.59
N ALA A 124 19.89 -13.89 16.12
CA ALA A 124 21.01 -14.65 15.58
C ALA A 124 20.65 -15.25 14.23
N TYR A 125 21.61 -15.29 13.31
CA TYR A 125 21.58 -16.17 12.16
C TYR A 125 22.21 -17.51 12.53
N LEU A 126 21.61 -18.62 12.08
CA LEU A 126 22.18 -19.95 12.21
C LEU A 126 22.88 -20.31 10.91
N ASP A 127 24.19 -20.52 10.97
CA ASP A 127 24.94 -21.01 9.82
C ASP A 127 24.66 -22.49 9.51
N LYS A 128 25.24 -22.98 8.40
CA LYS A 128 25.05 -24.36 7.93
C LYS A 128 25.56 -25.42 8.92
N ASP A 129 26.45 -25.04 9.83
CA ASP A 129 27.03 -25.92 10.86
C ASP A 129 26.26 -25.82 12.20
N GLY A 130 25.19 -25.01 12.24
CA GLY A 130 24.34 -24.80 13.42
C GLY A 130 24.93 -23.79 14.43
N LYS A 131 25.95 -23.03 14.04
CA LYS A 131 26.55 -21.99 14.89
C LYS A 131 25.72 -20.71 14.82
N GLU A 132 25.53 -20.09 15.98
CA GLU A 132 24.79 -18.84 16.12
C GLU A 132 25.69 -17.61 15.94
N GLU A 133 25.31 -16.73 15.02
CA GLU A 133 25.88 -15.40 14.86
C GLU A 133 24.95 -14.36 15.48
N TRP A 134 25.13 -14.05 16.76
CA TRP A 134 24.32 -13.06 17.49
C TRP A 134 24.61 -11.61 17.05
N SER A 135 23.55 -10.83 16.92
CA SER A 135 23.60 -9.37 16.78
C SER A 135 24.12 -8.70 18.06
N PRO A 136 24.43 -7.39 18.02
CA PRO A 136 24.53 -6.60 19.24
C PRO A 136 23.27 -6.75 20.11
N VAL A 137 23.44 -6.54 21.42
CA VAL A 137 22.32 -6.43 22.35
C VAL A 137 21.68 -5.06 22.17
N TYR A 138 20.46 -5.05 21.66
CA TYR A 138 19.63 -3.86 21.55
C TYR A 138 18.74 -3.74 22.79
N HIS A 139 18.22 -2.54 23.05
CA HIS A 139 17.22 -2.32 24.09
C HIS A 139 16.08 -1.42 23.64
N PHE A 140 14.92 -1.55 24.28
CA PHE A 140 13.76 -0.68 24.08
C PHE A 140 13.06 -0.40 25.41
N TYR A 141 12.20 0.61 25.40
CA TYR A 141 11.40 1.00 26.56
C TYR A 141 9.91 0.83 26.27
N VAL A 142 9.19 0.26 27.23
CA VAL A 142 7.73 0.27 27.29
C VAL A 142 7.30 1.31 28.30
N ASP A 143 6.66 2.37 27.82
CA ASP A 143 6.19 3.48 28.65
C ASP A 143 4.79 3.22 29.19
N GLU A 144 4.39 4.04 30.15
CA GLU A 144 3.04 3.99 30.73
C GLU A 144 1.93 4.29 29.71
N GLN A 145 2.22 5.15 28.73
CA GLN A 145 1.28 5.56 27.69
C GLN A 145 1.44 4.75 26.39
N THR A 146 2.32 3.73 26.37
CA THR A 146 2.49 2.88 25.19
C THR A 146 1.18 2.19 24.86
N ARG A 147 0.70 2.39 23.63
CA ARG A 147 -0.56 1.80 23.16
C ARG A 147 -0.47 0.28 23.13
N THR A 148 -1.57 -0.39 23.46
CA THR A 148 -1.72 -1.83 23.25
C THR A 148 -2.40 -2.15 21.94
N PHE A 149 -1.83 -3.07 21.17
CA PHE A 149 -2.47 -3.75 20.05
C PHE A 149 -1.90 -5.17 19.96
N ASN A 150 -2.56 -6.12 20.62
CA ASN A 150 -2.10 -7.49 20.82
C ASN A 150 -3.11 -8.49 20.23
N PRO A 151 -3.05 -8.76 18.91
CA PRO A 151 -3.85 -9.83 18.31
C PRO A 151 -3.49 -11.18 18.95
N PRO A 152 -4.38 -12.19 18.90
CA PRO A 152 -4.09 -13.52 19.42
C PRO A 152 -2.98 -14.20 18.62
N SER A 153 -2.32 -15.17 19.24
CA SER A 153 -1.36 -16.02 18.55
C SER A 153 -2.04 -16.84 17.44
N LEU A 154 -1.27 -17.21 16.42
CA LEU A 154 -1.81 -18.04 15.35
C LEU A 154 -2.34 -19.38 15.87
N GLN A 155 -1.71 -19.96 16.89
CA GLN A 155 -2.16 -21.21 17.51
C GLN A 155 -3.58 -21.07 18.09
N GLU A 156 -3.89 -19.95 18.76
CA GLU A 156 -5.23 -19.68 19.30
C GLU A 156 -6.27 -19.50 18.19
N VAL A 157 -5.88 -18.89 17.06
CA VAL A 157 -6.74 -18.73 15.88
C VAL A 157 -7.03 -20.09 15.26
N LEU A 158 -6.00 -20.89 14.98
CA LEU A 158 -6.13 -22.19 14.31
C LEU A 158 -6.88 -23.22 15.16
N ALA A 159 -6.76 -23.17 16.49
CA ALA A 159 -7.53 -24.02 17.39
C ALA A 159 -9.05 -23.85 17.25
N LYS A 160 -9.52 -22.70 16.75
CA LYS A 160 -10.94 -22.38 16.54
C LYS A 160 -11.33 -22.36 15.06
N PHE A 161 -10.37 -22.55 14.15
CA PHE A 161 -10.58 -22.42 12.72
C PHE A 161 -11.41 -23.58 12.18
N SER A 162 -12.45 -23.26 11.41
CA SER A 162 -13.38 -24.25 10.87
C SER A 162 -12.68 -25.25 9.94
N GLN A 163 -13.06 -26.52 10.08
CA GLN A 163 -12.64 -27.59 9.16
C GLN A 163 -13.66 -27.81 8.02
N SER A 164 -14.84 -27.18 8.09
CA SER A 164 -15.88 -27.30 7.07
C SER A 164 -15.80 -26.15 6.08
N HIS A 165 -16.06 -26.47 4.80
CA HIS A 165 -16.13 -25.49 3.71
C HIS A 165 -17.59 -25.10 3.38
N PRO A 166 -17.85 -23.86 2.94
CA PRO A 166 -16.88 -22.76 2.77
C PRO A 166 -16.40 -22.19 4.12
N ARG A 167 -15.15 -21.74 4.18
CA ARG A 167 -14.55 -21.15 5.38
C ARG A 167 -13.80 -19.84 5.12
N ILE A 168 -13.58 -19.49 3.84
CA ILE A 168 -12.84 -18.29 3.44
C ILE A 168 -13.80 -17.23 2.91
N LEU A 169 -14.52 -17.53 1.82
CA LEU A 169 -15.42 -16.58 1.16
C LEU A 169 -16.61 -16.21 2.06
N LEU A 170 -17.08 -17.17 2.85
CA LEU A 170 -18.00 -17.04 3.98
C LEU A 170 -17.78 -18.24 4.92
N ASP A 171 -18.38 -18.23 6.10
CA ASP A 171 -18.41 -19.41 6.96
C ASP A 171 -19.64 -20.27 6.65
N ALA A 172 -19.47 -21.58 6.53
CA ALA A 172 -20.55 -22.53 6.27
C ALA A 172 -21.71 -22.38 7.27
N LYS A 173 -21.42 -22.03 8.53
CA LYS A 173 -22.44 -21.84 9.57
C LYS A 173 -23.35 -20.62 9.30
N ASP A 174 -22.84 -19.62 8.59
CA ASP A 174 -23.54 -18.35 8.31
C ASP A 174 -24.17 -18.36 6.90
N TRP A 175 -23.93 -19.42 6.11
CA TRP A 175 -24.23 -19.46 4.68
C TRP A 175 -25.73 -19.24 4.38
N ASP A 176 -26.62 -19.97 5.05
CA ASP A 176 -28.07 -19.85 4.80
C ASP A 176 -28.61 -18.47 5.20
N GLN A 177 -28.09 -17.89 6.28
CA GLN A 177 -28.45 -16.53 6.70
C GLN A 177 -27.98 -15.50 5.67
N ILE A 178 -26.78 -15.65 5.11
CA ILE A 178 -26.24 -14.77 4.07
C ILE A 178 -27.11 -14.86 2.81
N ILE A 179 -27.56 -16.05 2.40
CA ILE A 179 -28.49 -16.23 1.27
C ILE A 179 -29.79 -15.45 1.53
N GLU A 180 -30.42 -15.65 2.69
CA GLU A 180 -31.70 -15.00 2.99
C GLU A 180 -31.56 -13.47 3.05
N ARG A 181 -30.50 -12.95 3.69
CA ARG A 181 -30.20 -11.50 3.74
C ARG A 181 -30.01 -10.90 2.34
N ASN A 182 -29.47 -11.66 1.39
CA ASN A 182 -29.16 -11.17 0.05
C ASN A 182 -30.25 -11.45 -0.98
N LYS A 183 -31.34 -12.13 -0.61
CA LYS A 183 -32.46 -12.47 -1.52
C LYS A 183 -32.98 -11.27 -2.30
N ASN A 184 -33.10 -10.13 -1.62
CA ASN A 184 -33.55 -8.86 -2.21
C ASN A 184 -32.44 -7.80 -2.32
N ASN A 185 -31.17 -8.17 -2.12
CA ASN A 185 -30.05 -7.23 -2.24
C ASN A 185 -29.74 -6.96 -3.73
N PRO A 186 -29.91 -5.73 -4.24
CA PRO A 186 -29.64 -5.42 -5.64
C PRO A 186 -28.17 -5.59 -6.04
N GLU A 187 -27.22 -5.45 -5.10
CA GLU A 187 -25.81 -5.70 -5.39
C GLU A 187 -25.53 -7.20 -5.59
N ALA A 188 -26.14 -8.06 -4.77
CA ALA A 188 -26.01 -9.51 -4.90
C ALA A 188 -26.55 -10.02 -6.26
N GLN A 189 -27.61 -9.39 -6.77
CA GLN A 189 -28.17 -9.72 -8.09
C GLN A 189 -27.20 -9.47 -9.26
N LEU A 190 -26.21 -8.58 -9.10
CA LEU A 190 -25.20 -8.33 -10.14
C LEU A 190 -24.35 -9.57 -10.41
N TYR A 191 -24.01 -10.35 -9.38
CA TYR A 191 -23.28 -11.61 -9.54
C TYR A 191 -24.09 -12.61 -10.37
N ILE A 192 -25.36 -12.81 -10.02
CA ILE A 192 -26.27 -13.72 -10.71
C ILE A 192 -26.46 -13.30 -12.17
N GLN A 193 -26.66 -12.01 -12.44
CA GLN A 193 -26.82 -11.49 -13.80
C GLN A 193 -25.57 -11.70 -14.65
N LYS A 194 -24.37 -11.44 -14.10
CA LYS A 194 -23.12 -11.68 -14.83
C LYS A 194 -22.88 -13.17 -15.06
N ALA A 195 -23.06 -14.00 -14.04
CA ALA A 195 -22.90 -15.45 -14.16
C ALA A 195 -23.84 -16.06 -15.22
N ARG A 196 -25.11 -15.64 -15.26
CA ARG A 196 -26.08 -16.07 -16.29
C ARG A 196 -25.66 -15.71 -17.72
N LYS A 197 -25.05 -14.53 -17.93
CA LYS A 197 -24.54 -14.13 -19.26
C LYS A 197 -23.46 -15.09 -19.74
N CYS A 198 -22.61 -15.57 -18.83
CA CYS A 198 -21.52 -16.47 -19.16
C CYS A 198 -22.02 -17.87 -19.58
N LEU A 199 -23.14 -18.37 -19.02
CA LEU A 199 -23.68 -19.71 -19.37
C LEU A 199 -23.89 -19.93 -20.88
N ASN A 200 -24.07 -18.86 -21.66
CA ASN A 200 -24.35 -18.93 -23.10
C ASN A 200 -23.16 -18.50 -24.00
N HIS A 201 -21.95 -18.33 -23.46
CA HIS A 201 -20.83 -17.75 -24.23
C HIS A 201 -19.53 -18.56 -24.08
N PRO A 202 -19.22 -19.53 -24.95
CA PRO A 202 -18.06 -20.40 -24.79
C PRO A 202 -16.75 -19.61 -24.70
N LEU A 203 -15.86 -20.04 -23.81
CA LEU A 203 -14.49 -19.54 -23.70
C LEU A 203 -13.58 -20.29 -24.68
N LYS A 204 -12.72 -19.58 -25.40
CA LYS A 204 -11.70 -20.15 -26.28
C LYS A 204 -10.34 -20.21 -25.58
N HIS A 205 -9.38 -20.88 -26.22
CA HIS A 205 -7.99 -20.89 -25.79
C HIS A 205 -7.35 -19.49 -25.86
N LEU A 206 -6.34 -19.23 -25.02
CA LEU A 206 -5.71 -17.91 -24.89
C LEU A 206 -5.18 -17.38 -26.22
N GLU A 207 -4.62 -18.25 -27.06
CA GLU A 207 -4.05 -17.92 -28.38
C GLU A 207 -5.09 -17.32 -29.34
N GLU A 208 -6.36 -17.64 -29.16
CA GLU A 208 -7.46 -17.13 -29.98
C GLU A 208 -8.07 -15.84 -29.42
N GLU A 209 -7.83 -15.55 -28.14
CA GLU A 209 -8.40 -14.41 -27.41
C GLU A 209 -7.43 -13.22 -27.34
N ILE A 210 -6.12 -13.48 -27.29
CA ILE A 210 -5.10 -12.45 -27.07
C ILE A 210 -4.77 -11.67 -28.35
N ASP A 211 -4.67 -10.34 -28.22
CA ASP A 211 -4.14 -9.47 -29.28
C ASP A 211 -2.66 -9.17 -29.05
N THR A 212 -1.80 -9.76 -29.89
CA THR A 212 -0.35 -9.52 -29.86
C THR A 212 0.16 -8.65 -31.01
N THR A 213 -0.74 -8.05 -31.80
CA THR A 213 -0.39 -7.32 -33.04
C THR A 213 0.55 -6.14 -32.82
N GLN A 214 0.44 -5.45 -31.69
CA GLN A 214 1.36 -4.36 -31.32
C GLN A 214 2.57 -4.87 -30.54
N VAL A 215 2.42 -5.96 -29.78
CA VAL A 215 3.48 -6.53 -28.93
C VAL A 215 4.68 -6.94 -29.79
N VAL A 216 4.43 -7.62 -30.92
CA VAL A 216 5.48 -8.12 -31.82
C VAL A 216 6.30 -7.04 -32.51
N LYS A 217 5.89 -5.76 -32.43
CA LYS A 217 6.61 -4.62 -33.02
C LYS A 217 7.63 -4.01 -32.07
N LEU A 218 7.60 -4.37 -30.78
CA LEU A 218 8.48 -3.81 -29.76
C LEU A 218 9.83 -4.53 -29.74
N THR A 219 10.91 -3.78 -29.89
CA THR A 219 12.29 -4.33 -29.94
C THR A 219 13.00 -4.27 -28.60
N ASN A 220 12.66 -3.33 -27.72
CA ASN A 220 13.17 -3.31 -26.35
C ASN A 220 12.47 -4.40 -25.52
N ILE A 221 13.25 -5.25 -24.86
CA ILE A 221 12.73 -6.42 -24.13
C ILE A 221 11.80 -6.05 -22.96
N VAL A 222 12.10 -4.96 -22.23
CA VAL A 222 11.26 -4.49 -21.12
C VAL A 222 9.90 -4.05 -21.65
N GLN A 223 9.87 -3.28 -22.75
CA GLN A 223 8.63 -2.85 -23.39
C GLN A 223 7.84 -4.05 -23.95
N TYR A 224 8.50 -4.98 -24.64
CA TYR A 224 7.89 -6.18 -25.19
C TYR A 224 7.21 -7.02 -24.08
N ARG A 225 7.94 -7.30 -23.00
CA ARG A 225 7.43 -8.09 -21.87
C ARG A 225 6.29 -7.38 -21.15
N SER A 226 6.43 -6.08 -20.88
CA SER A 226 5.37 -5.28 -20.26
C SER A 226 4.09 -5.24 -21.11
N ALA A 227 4.21 -5.11 -22.43
CA ALA A 227 3.07 -5.14 -23.33
C ALA A 227 2.41 -6.52 -23.37
N LEU A 228 3.20 -7.60 -23.39
CA LEU A 228 2.67 -8.96 -23.34
C LEU A 228 1.91 -9.25 -22.03
N ILE A 229 2.47 -8.81 -20.89
CA ILE A 229 1.80 -8.90 -19.58
C ILE A 229 0.48 -8.15 -19.63
N ARG A 230 0.47 -6.92 -20.16
CA ARG A 230 -0.77 -6.12 -20.30
C ARG A 230 -1.83 -6.83 -21.14
N GLU A 231 -1.46 -7.35 -22.32
CA GLU A 231 -2.44 -7.94 -23.24
C GLU A 231 -2.98 -9.28 -22.73
N SER A 232 -2.13 -10.14 -22.17
CA SER A 232 -2.57 -11.39 -21.54
C SER A 232 -3.46 -11.13 -20.32
N ARG A 233 -3.10 -10.15 -19.49
CA ARG A 233 -3.91 -9.74 -18.33
C ARG A 233 -5.31 -9.26 -18.71
N LYS A 234 -5.51 -8.61 -19.86
CA LYS A 234 -6.87 -8.22 -20.28
C LYS A 234 -7.80 -9.42 -20.39
N ILE A 235 -7.30 -10.55 -20.88
CA ILE A 235 -8.08 -11.78 -21.06
C ILE A 235 -8.28 -12.47 -19.72
N VAL A 236 -7.20 -12.65 -18.94
CA VAL A 236 -7.24 -13.30 -17.63
C VAL A 236 -8.12 -12.51 -16.64
N ASP A 237 -7.97 -11.18 -16.54
CA ASP A 237 -8.77 -10.34 -15.64
C ASP A 237 -10.27 -10.32 -16.06
N ARG A 238 -10.57 -10.43 -17.36
CA ARG A 238 -11.95 -10.55 -17.86
C ARG A 238 -12.59 -11.85 -17.40
N GLU A 239 -11.88 -12.97 -17.54
CA GLU A 239 -12.40 -14.28 -17.15
C GLU A 239 -12.38 -14.50 -15.63
N GLU A 240 -11.44 -13.93 -14.89
CA GLU A 240 -11.48 -13.87 -13.43
C GLU A 240 -12.80 -13.28 -12.94
N ALA A 241 -13.20 -12.14 -13.50
CA ALA A 241 -14.48 -11.53 -13.14
C ALA A 241 -15.67 -12.47 -13.44
N ASN A 242 -15.60 -13.30 -14.48
CA ASN A 242 -16.64 -14.29 -14.80
C ASN A 242 -16.66 -15.44 -13.77
N ILE A 243 -15.49 -16.01 -13.46
CA ILE A 243 -15.37 -17.09 -12.45
C ILE A 243 -15.82 -16.60 -11.08
N GLU A 244 -15.32 -15.45 -10.63
CA GLU A 244 -15.66 -14.88 -9.32
C GLU A 244 -17.15 -14.52 -9.21
N ALA A 245 -17.81 -14.19 -10.34
CA ALA A 245 -19.26 -14.03 -10.40
C ALA A 245 -20.02 -15.35 -10.29
N MET A 246 -19.55 -16.42 -10.95
CA MET A 246 -20.17 -17.75 -10.85
C MET A 246 -20.02 -18.34 -9.45
N VAL A 247 -18.83 -18.22 -8.85
CA VAL A 247 -18.56 -18.63 -7.47
C VAL A 247 -19.55 -17.96 -6.52
N ARG A 248 -19.69 -16.62 -6.60
CA ARG A 248 -20.60 -15.88 -5.72
C ARG A 248 -22.07 -16.09 -6.05
N ALA A 249 -22.43 -16.27 -7.32
CA ALA A 249 -23.79 -16.64 -7.70
C ALA A 249 -24.17 -17.99 -7.08
N TYR A 250 -23.28 -19.00 -7.15
CA TYR A 250 -23.47 -20.27 -6.45
C TYR A 250 -23.61 -20.08 -4.94
N LEU A 251 -22.72 -19.32 -4.30
CA LEU A 251 -22.83 -19.06 -2.86
C LEU A 251 -24.14 -18.33 -2.47
N LEU A 252 -24.73 -17.56 -3.38
CA LEU A 252 -25.98 -16.84 -3.14
C LEU A 252 -27.25 -17.64 -3.45
N THR A 253 -27.16 -18.72 -4.23
CA THR A 253 -28.36 -19.45 -4.71
C THR A 253 -28.31 -20.96 -4.50
N LYS A 254 -27.14 -21.53 -4.25
CA LYS A 254 -26.84 -22.97 -4.28
C LYS A 254 -27.24 -23.66 -5.60
N ASP A 255 -27.35 -22.89 -6.69
CA ASP A 255 -27.70 -23.42 -8.01
C ASP A 255 -26.44 -23.99 -8.68
N GLU A 256 -26.41 -25.32 -8.81
CA GLU A 256 -25.28 -26.06 -9.38
C GLU A 256 -24.97 -25.71 -10.83
N VAL A 257 -25.86 -25.01 -11.56
CA VAL A 257 -25.55 -24.55 -12.93
C VAL A 257 -24.31 -23.68 -12.97
N TYR A 258 -24.09 -22.84 -11.94
CA TYR A 258 -22.93 -21.97 -11.84
C TYR A 258 -21.65 -22.74 -11.50
N TYR A 259 -21.77 -23.81 -10.71
CA TYR A 259 -20.66 -24.72 -10.44
C TYR A 259 -20.23 -25.45 -11.72
N LYS A 260 -21.18 -26.07 -12.44
CA LYS A 260 -20.90 -26.89 -13.64
C LYS A 260 -20.23 -26.09 -14.75
N GLU A 261 -20.73 -24.88 -15.03
CA GLU A 261 -20.08 -24.00 -16.01
C GLU A 261 -18.78 -23.38 -15.46
N GLY A 262 -18.76 -23.06 -14.17
CA GLY A 262 -17.61 -22.45 -13.50
C GLY A 262 -16.38 -23.35 -13.51
N ILE A 263 -16.52 -24.64 -13.18
CA ILE A 263 -15.40 -25.58 -13.17
C ILE A 263 -14.88 -25.85 -14.59
N LYS A 264 -15.77 -25.92 -15.59
CA LYS A 264 -15.40 -26.03 -17.01
C LYS A 264 -14.56 -24.84 -17.48
N ARG A 265 -15.00 -23.61 -17.20
CA ARG A 265 -14.25 -22.40 -17.57
C ARG A 265 -12.94 -22.28 -16.82
N LEU A 266 -12.94 -22.57 -15.52
CA LEU A 266 -11.73 -22.49 -14.72
C LEU A 266 -10.70 -23.49 -15.26
N SER A 267 -11.11 -24.71 -15.59
CA SER A 267 -10.23 -25.72 -16.17
C SER A 267 -9.59 -25.24 -17.49
N GLU A 268 -10.36 -24.57 -18.35
CA GLU A 268 -9.83 -23.92 -19.56
C GLU A 268 -8.78 -22.85 -19.21
N ILE A 269 -9.07 -21.94 -18.28
CA ILE A 269 -8.12 -20.88 -17.87
C ILE A 269 -6.85 -21.46 -17.26
N LEU A 270 -6.97 -22.52 -16.46
CA LEU A 270 -5.83 -23.19 -15.85
C LEU A 270 -4.93 -23.86 -16.91
N SER A 271 -5.49 -24.28 -18.05
CA SER A 271 -4.70 -24.81 -19.17
C SER A 271 -3.80 -23.77 -19.82
N TRP A 272 -4.09 -22.47 -19.66
CA TRP A 272 -3.30 -21.39 -20.26
C TRP A 272 -1.94 -21.19 -19.60
N LYS A 273 -1.70 -21.79 -18.42
CA LYS A 273 -0.47 -21.58 -17.65
C LYS A 273 0.81 -21.94 -18.41
N ASP A 274 0.71 -22.88 -19.36
CA ASP A 274 1.82 -23.35 -20.19
C ASP A 274 1.95 -22.57 -21.51
N SER A 275 1.05 -21.63 -21.79
CA SER A 275 1.11 -20.80 -22.98
C SER A 275 2.25 -19.80 -22.89
N LYS A 276 2.99 -19.62 -23.99
CA LYS A 276 4.02 -18.57 -24.13
C LYS A 276 3.46 -17.14 -23.95
N TYR A 277 2.14 -16.98 -24.04
CA TYR A 277 1.45 -15.71 -23.85
C TYR A 277 1.05 -15.44 -22.41
N PHE A 278 1.05 -16.45 -21.54
CA PHE A 278 0.73 -16.29 -20.13
C PHE A 278 1.93 -15.69 -19.38
N ALA A 279 1.91 -14.37 -19.18
CA ALA A 279 3.05 -13.62 -18.65
C ALA A 279 2.68 -12.81 -17.40
N GLY A 280 3.64 -12.66 -16.48
CA GLY A 280 3.55 -11.81 -15.31
C GLY A 280 2.98 -12.48 -14.06
N ASP A 281 3.45 -12.02 -12.91
CA ASP A 281 3.07 -12.54 -11.60
C ASP A 281 1.58 -12.39 -11.28
N PHE A 282 0.92 -11.32 -11.76
CA PHE A 282 -0.51 -11.11 -11.53
C PHE A 282 -1.36 -12.19 -12.20
N ASN A 283 -1.05 -12.60 -13.43
CA ASN A 283 -1.78 -13.67 -14.09
C ASN A 283 -1.64 -14.97 -13.30
N ARG A 284 -0.44 -15.29 -12.83
CA ARG A 284 -0.18 -16.44 -11.95
C ARG A 284 -0.92 -16.35 -10.61
N SER A 285 -0.95 -15.18 -9.97
CA SER A 285 -1.73 -14.98 -8.76
C SER A 285 -3.23 -15.13 -9.00
N THR A 286 -3.70 -14.80 -10.21
CA THR A 286 -5.12 -14.89 -10.56
C THR A 286 -5.59 -16.33 -10.63
N ILE A 287 -4.79 -17.23 -11.20
CA ILE A 287 -5.13 -18.67 -11.20
C ILE A 287 -5.13 -19.24 -9.77
N LEU A 288 -4.22 -18.78 -8.89
CA LEU A 288 -4.25 -19.15 -7.47
C LEU A 288 -5.53 -18.63 -6.79
N SER A 289 -5.92 -17.38 -7.05
CA SER A 289 -7.12 -16.75 -6.49
C SER A 289 -8.39 -17.49 -6.93
N MET A 290 -8.58 -17.70 -8.23
CA MET A 290 -9.76 -18.38 -8.76
C MET A 290 -9.85 -19.83 -8.27
N SER A 291 -8.73 -20.56 -8.24
CA SER A 291 -8.70 -21.93 -7.70
C SER A 291 -9.06 -21.96 -6.23
N THR A 292 -8.60 -20.98 -5.44
CA THR A 292 -8.97 -20.84 -4.03
C THR A 292 -10.47 -20.58 -3.86
N SER A 293 -11.01 -19.63 -4.63
CA SER A 293 -12.44 -19.28 -4.61
C SER A 293 -13.33 -20.47 -4.99
N ALA A 294 -12.98 -21.18 -6.07
CA ALA A 294 -13.67 -22.38 -6.54
C ALA A 294 -13.56 -23.54 -5.54
N TYR A 295 -12.36 -23.79 -5.02
CA TYR A 295 -12.11 -24.85 -4.04
C TYR A 295 -12.95 -24.66 -2.77
N ASP A 296 -12.94 -23.45 -2.21
CA ASP A 296 -13.66 -23.14 -0.98
C ASP A 296 -15.18 -23.18 -1.18
N ALA A 297 -15.69 -22.58 -2.28
CA ALA A 297 -17.12 -22.49 -2.52
C ALA A 297 -17.75 -23.81 -2.96
N TRP A 298 -17.10 -24.53 -3.89
CA TRP A 298 -17.65 -25.74 -4.50
C TRP A 298 -17.17 -27.02 -3.83
N TYR A 299 -16.41 -26.93 -2.73
CA TYR A 299 -15.78 -28.05 -2.03
C TYR A 299 -16.60 -29.35 -1.97
N ASN A 300 -17.88 -29.22 -1.58
CA ASN A 300 -18.78 -30.36 -1.37
C ASN A 300 -19.38 -30.94 -2.66
N LEU A 301 -19.15 -30.31 -3.82
CA LEU A 301 -19.63 -30.73 -5.14
C LEU A 301 -18.50 -31.30 -6.02
N LEU A 302 -17.25 -30.96 -5.72
CA LEU A 302 -16.09 -31.34 -6.54
C LEU A 302 -15.97 -32.87 -6.61
N THR A 303 -15.82 -33.37 -7.84
CA THR A 303 -15.35 -34.73 -8.05
C THR A 303 -13.91 -34.88 -7.57
N PRO A 304 -13.42 -36.11 -7.32
CA PRO A 304 -12.02 -36.32 -6.93
C PRO A 304 -11.01 -35.70 -7.91
N ALA A 305 -11.28 -35.75 -9.22
CA ALA A 305 -10.41 -35.18 -10.25
C ALA A 305 -10.40 -33.65 -10.22
N GLU A 306 -11.57 -33.00 -10.05
CA GLU A 306 -11.64 -31.54 -9.95
C GLU A 306 -11.00 -31.05 -8.65
N LYS A 307 -11.21 -31.76 -7.54
CA LYS A 307 -10.56 -31.45 -6.26
C LYS A 307 -9.05 -31.54 -6.37
N GLN A 308 -8.55 -32.60 -7.01
CA GLN A 308 -7.12 -32.77 -7.27
C GLN A 308 -6.55 -31.65 -8.14
N LEU A 309 -7.21 -31.31 -9.26
CA LEU A 309 -6.80 -30.22 -10.15
C LEU A 309 -6.64 -28.89 -9.39
N LEU A 310 -7.62 -28.54 -8.56
CA LEU A 310 -7.59 -27.30 -7.79
C LEU A 310 -6.51 -27.32 -6.71
N LEU A 311 -6.35 -28.44 -5.99
CA LEU A 311 -5.32 -28.58 -4.96
C LEU A 311 -3.90 -28.55 -5.52
N GLU A 312 -3.65 -29.22 -6.65
CA GLU A 312 -2.36 -29.17 -7.35
C GLU A 312 -2.04 -27.74 -7.81
N THR A 313 -3.03 -27.06 -8.40
CA THR A 313 -2.89 -25.66 -8.82
C THR A 313 -2.60 -24.74 -7.64
N ILE A 314 -3.32 -24.89 -6.52
CA ILE A 314 -3.08 -24.12 -5.30
C ILE A 314 -1.68 -24.41 -4.78
N SER A 315 -1.31 -25.69 -4.66
CA SER A 315 -0.02 -26.11 -4.13
C SER A 315 1.15 -25.54 -4.93
N GLU A 316 1.13 -25.69 -6.26
CA GLU A 316 2.18 -25.20 -7.17
C GLU A 316 2.38 -23.68 -7.02
N ASN A 317 1.29 -22.91 -7.09
CA ASN A 317 1.38 -21.46 -7.14
C ASN A 317 1.57 -20.83 -5.75
N ALA A 318 0.94 -21.37 -4.70
CA ALA A 318 1.15 -20.89 -3.34
C ALA A 318 2.59 -21.15 -2.88
N HIS A 319 3.15 -22.32 -3.21
CA HIS A 319 4.55 -22.64 -2.97
C HIS A 319 5.48 -21.64 -3.65
N LYS A 320 5.26 -21.36 -4.94
CA LYS A 320 6.05 -20.39 -5.70
C LYS A 320 6.01 -18.99 -5.08
N PHE A 321 4.82 -18.47 -4.75
CA PHE A 321 4.71 -17.14 -4.11
C PHE A 321 5.35 -17.10 -2.73
N TYR A 322 5.16 -18.12 -1.90
CA TYR A 322 5.83 -18.20 -0.61
C TYR A 322 7.37 -18.14 -0.77
N HIS A 323 7.92 -18.92 -1.71
CA HIS A 323 9.35 -18.89 -2.00
C HIS A 323 9.83 -17.57 -2.59
N GLU A 324 8.98 -16.81 -3.29
CA GLU A 324 9.29 -15.44 -3.70
C GLU A 324 9.33 -14.49 -2.49
N TYR A 325 8.43 -14.65 -1.52
CA TYR A 325 8.28 -13.73 -0.39
C TYR A 325 9.31 -13.91 0.71
N VAL A 326 9.52 -15.14 1.18
CA VAL A 326 10.35 -15.41 2.36
C VAL A 326 11.78 -14.90 2.15
N ASN A 327 12.35 -14.21 3.16
CA ASN A 327 13.66 -13.57 3.12
C ASN A 327 13.79 -12.49 2.03
N HIS A 328 12.67 -11.85 1.69
CA HIS A 328 12.61 -10.80 0.68
C HIS A 328 11.53 -9.77 1.03
N LEU A 329 10.24 -10.13 0.91
CA LEU A 329 9.09 -9.25 1.10
C LEU A 329 9.16 -8.47 2.42
N GLU A 330 9.40 -9.17 3.52
CA GLU A 330 9.38 -8.62 4.88
C GLU A 330 10.38 -7.49 5.08
N ASN A 331 11.42 -7.43 4.24
CA ASN A 331 12.52 -6.47 4.34
C ASN A 331 12.62 -5.53 3.14
N ARG A 332 11.76 -5.66 2.13
CA ARG A 332 11.59 -4.64 1.09
C ARG A 332 10.92 -3.39 1.67
N ILE A 333 11.28 -2.22 1.17
CA ILE A 333 10.62 -0.95 1.55
C ILE A 333 9.11 -1.04 1.37
N ALA A 334 8.67 -1.53 0.21
CA ALA A 334 7.33 -2.04 -0.10
C ALA A 334 7.44 -2.81 -1.41
N ASP A 335 6.91 -4.04 -1.47
CA ASP A 335 6.80 -4.80 -2.71
C ASP A 335 5.41 -4.60 -3.32
N ASN A 336 5.37 -3.92 -4.46
CA ASN A 336 4.14 -3.38 -5.02
C ASN A 336 3.10 -4.45 -5.31
N HIS A 337 3.44 -5.46 -6.11
CA HIS A 337 2.44 -6.45 -6.55
C HIS A 337 1.96 -7.31 -5.39
N VAL A 338 2.87 -7.58 -4.44
CA VAL A 338 2.61 -8.33 -3.23
C VAL A 338 1.64 -7.61 -2.31
N TRP A 339 1.92 -6.35 -1.98
CA TRP A 339 1.05 -5.54 -1.12
C TRP A 339 -0.33 -5.29 -1.77
N GLN A 340 -0.35 -5.10 -3.09
CA GLN A 340 -1.57 -4.84 -3.84
C GLN A 340 -2.54 -6.02 -3.80
N MET A 341 -2.06 -7.21 -4.17
CA MET A 341 -2.95 -8.37 -4.37
C MET A 341 -2.34 -9.68 -3.95
N THR A 342 -1.08 -9.96 -4.31
CA THR A 342 -0.59 -11.36 -4.29
C THR A 342 -0.40 -11.89 -2.86
N PHE A 343 -0.08 -11.03 -1.88
CA PHE A 343 -0.09 -11.39 -0.46
C PHE A 343 -1.46 -11.86 0.02
N ARG A 344 -2.51 -11.07 -0.24
CA ARG A 344 -3.89 -11.45 0.14
C ARG A 344 -4.29 -12.76 -0.52
N ILE A 345 -3.92 -12.96 -1.78
CA ILE A 345 -4.23 -14.19 -2.53
C ILE A 345 -3.55 -15.39 -1.86
N LEU A 346 -2.24 -15.32 -1.58
CA LEU A 346 -1.53 -16.38 -0.87
C LEU A 346 -2.15 -16.64 0.51
N ASN A 347 -2.46 -15.57 1.26
CA ASN A 347 -3.08 -15.68 2.57
C ASN A 347 -4.40 -16.47 2.50
N MET A 348 -5.31 -16.10 1.58
CA MET A 348 -6.59 -16.80 1.45
C MET A 348 -6.41 -18.26 1.00
N ALA A 349 -5.48 -18.53 0.09
CA ALA A 349 -5.16 -19.89 -0.36
C ALA A 349 -4.59 -20.77 0.76
N ALA A 350 -3.71 -20.19 1.58
CA ALA A 350 -3.10 -20.85 2.72
C ALA A 350 -4.15 -21.28 3.75
N PHE A 351 -5.07 -20.38 4.13
CA PHE A 351 -6.15 -20.73 5.05
C PHE A 351 -7.19 -21.67 4.41
N ALA A 352 -7.46 -21.56 3.10
CA ALA A 352 -8.39 -22.46 2.41
C ALA A 352 -7.93 -23.93 2.48
N THR A 353 -6.63 -24.16 2.44
CA THR A 353 -6.02 -25.50 2.38
C THR A 353 -5.33 -25.92 3.67
N TYR A 354 -5.48 -25.14 4.74
CA TYR A 354 -4.94 -25.47 6.06
C TYR A 354 -5.55 -26.78 6.58
N GLY A 355 -4.67 -27.70 7.01
CA GLY A 355 -5.03 -29.06 7.43
C GLY A 355 -5.12 -30.08 6.29
N GLU A 356 -5.02 -29.65 5.03
CA GLU A 356 -5.15 -30.53 3.85
C GLU A 356 -3.86 -30.59 3.04
N LEU A 357 -3.22 -29.44 2.77
CA LEU A 357 -1.89 -29.39 2.16
C LEU A 357 -0.82 -29.27 3.26
N PRO A 358 0.20 -30.15 3.32
CA PRO A 358 1.24 -30.09 4.37
C PRO A 358 1.94 -28.73 4.46
N MET A 359 2.17 -28.09 3.31
CA MET A 359 2.86 -26.79 3.23
C MET A 359 2.00 -25.60 3.67
N ALA A 360 0.67 -25.76 3.73
CA ALA A 360 -0.23 -24.67 4.13
C ALA A 360 0.05 -24.17 5.55
N SER A 361 0.51 -25.04 6.46
CA SER A 361 0.92 -24.64 7.81
C SER A 361 2.01 -23.57 7.79
N THR A 362 3.00 -23.70 6.91
CA THR A 362 4.08 -22.71 6.76
C THR A 362 3.58 -21.41 6.13
N TRP A 363 2.72 -21.50 5.12
CA TRP A 363 2.17 -20.31 4.45
C TRP A 363 1.26 -19.50 5.38
N VAL A 364 0.43 -20.16 6.17
CA VAL A 364 -0.41 -19.53 7.19
C VAL A 364 0.45 -18.86 8.26
N ASP A 365 1.51 -19.53 8.73
CA ASP A 365 2.46 -18.95 9.72
C ASP A 365 3.12 -17.67 9.19
N TYR A 366 3.65 -17.73 7.97
CA TYR A 366 4.28 -16.57 7.33
C TYR A 366 3.29 -15.42 7.12
N CYS A 367 2.14 -15.66 6.48
CA CYS A 367 1.19 -14.60 6.15
C CYS A 367 0.60 -13.95 7.40
N TYR A 368 0.17 -14.72 8.40
CA TYR A 368 -0.40 -14.16 9.61
C TYR A 368 0.62 -13.31 10.37
N ASN A 369 1.85 -13.80 10.54
CA ASN A 369 2.87 -13.08 11.26
C ASN A 369 3.41 -11.86 10.49
N GLU A 370 3.55 -11.93 9.17
CA GLU A 370 4.00 -10.79 8.37
C GLU A 370 2.98 -9.66 8.40
N TRP A 371 1.68 -9.99 8.34
CA TRP A 371 0.64 -8.98 8.52
C TRP A 371 0.78 -8.28 9.87
N VAL A 372 0.86 -9.04 10.98
CA VAL A 372 1.00 -8.49 12.34
C VAL A 372 2.31 -7.71 12.54
N SER A 373 3.36 -8.08 11.79
CA SER A 373 4.69 -7.49 11.86
C SER A 373 4.72 -6.07 11.32
N ARG A 374 4.08 -5.80 10.17
CA ARG A 374 4.25 -4.49 9.50
C ARG A 374 3.10 -4.00 8.63
N LEU A 375 1.99 -4.72 8.52
CA LEU A 375 0.83 -4.31 7.72
C LEU A 375 -0.33 -3.89 8.64
N PRO A 376 -1.21 -2.99 8.19
CA PRO A 376 -1.30 -2.36 6.88
C PRO A 376 -0.40 -1.12 6.70
N GLY A 377 -0.11 -0.80 5.44
CA GLY A 377 0.58 0.44 5.07
C GLY A 377 2.09 0.41 5.35
N LEU A 378 2.77 1.48 4.95
CA LEU A 378 4.20 1.65 5.19
C LEU A 378 4.45 2.68 6.30
N ASN A 379 3.75 3.81 6.20
CA ASN A 379 3.80 4.89 7.17
C ASN A 379 2.59 4.78 8.11
N THR A 380 2.79 5.12 9.37
CA THR A 380 1.77 4.99 10.42
C THR A 380 0.76 6.14 10.39
N ASP A 381 1.10 7.25 9.72
CA ASP A 381 0.25 8.42 9.54
C ASP A 381 -0.93 8.22 8.57
N GLY A 382 -1.05 7.04 7.95
CA GLY A 382 -2.16 6.67 7.06
C GLY A 382 -2.01 7.14 5.62
N GLY A 383 -0.97 7.91 5.27
CA GLY A 383 -0.73 8.31 3.89
C GLY A 383 -0.28 7.14 3.00
N TRP A 384 -0.60 7.20 1.69
CA TRP A 384 -0.18 6.15 0.75
C TRP A 384 1.10 6.52 0.00
N HIS A 385 2.18 5.78 0.28
CA HIS A 385 3.54 6.00 -0.24
C HIS A 385 3.63 6.02 -1.78
N ASN A 386 2.80 5.21 -2.46
CA ASN A 386 2.78 5.12 -3.93
C ASN A 386 1.77 6.06 -4.61
N GLY A 387 1.12 6.94 -3.85
CA GLY A 387 0.26 7.99 -4.35
C GLY A 387 -1.15 7.56 -4.80
N ASP A 388 -1.80 8.46 -5.52
CA ASP A 388 -3.25 8.52 -5.71
C ASP A 388 -3.80 7.28 -6.41
N SER A 389 -3.17 6.88 -7.52
CA SER A 389 -3.67 5.74 -8.30
C SER A 389 -3.40 4.43 -7.61
N TYR A 390 -2.19 4.26 -7.08
CA TYR A 390 -1.74 2.99 -6.54
C TYR A 390 -2.34 2.67 -5.16
N PHE A 391 -2.93 3.64 -4.46
CA PHE A 391 -3.80 3.34 -3.33
C PHE A 391 -4.98 2.43 -3.71
N HIS A 392 -5.60 2.67 -4.88
CA HIS A 392 -6.83 1.98 -5.29
C HIS A 392 -6.63 0.50 -5.61
N VAL A 393 -5.39 0.07 -5.88
CA VAL A 393 -5.06 -1.34 -6.17
C VAL A 393 -4.75 -2.14 -4.90
N ASN A 394 -4.90 -1.55 -3.72
CA ASN A 394 -4.71 -2.23 -2.43
C ASN A 394 -6.02 -2.40 -1.65
N LEU A 395 -7.13 -1.82 -2.10
CA LEU A 395 -8.34 -1.65 -1.27
C LEU A 395 -8.93 -2.99 -0.81
N ARG A 396 -8.94 -4.03 -1.67
CA ARG A 396 -9.36 -5.38 -1.25
C ARG A 396 -8.40 -5.96 -0.22
N THR A 397 -7.09 -5.81 -0.38
CA THR A 397 -6.10 -6.29 0.61
C THR A 397 -6.27 -5.61 1.95
N LEU A 398 -6.48 -4.29 1.94
CA LEU A 398 -6.62 -3.48 3.14
C LEU A 398 -7.92 -3.74 3.92
N ILE A 399 -8.94 -4.38 3.32
CA ILE A 399 -10.22 -4.70 3.98
C ILE A 399 -10.42 -6.21 4.16
N GLU A 400 -10.21 -7.02 3.12
CA GLU A 400 -10.55 -8.45 3.15
C GLU A 400 -9.64 -9.24 4.09
N VAL A 401 -8.34 -8.93 4.17
CA VAL A 401 -7.41 -9.60 5.09
C VAL A 401 -7.76 -9.35 6.56
N PRO A 402 -7.85 -8.09 7.05
CA PRO A 402 -8.19 -7.83 8.44
C PRO A 402 -9.64 -8.22 8.78
N ALA A 403 -10.59 -8.12 7.85
CA ALA A 403 -11.97 -8.59 8.08
C ALA A 403 -12.00 -10.11 8.27
N PHE A 404 -11.25 -10.86 7.44
CA PHE A 404 -11.09 -12.29 7.59
C PHE A 404 -10.43 -12.65 8.93
N TYR A 405 -9.28 -12.05 9.25
CA TYR A 405 -8.59 -12.27 10.52
C TYR A 405 -9.47 -11.92 11.72
N SER A 406 -10.22 -10.82 11.66
CA SER A 406 -11.10 -10.43 12.75
C SER A 406 -12.22 -11.43 12.99
N ARG A 407 -12.81 -11.94 11.90
CA ARG A 407 -13.86 -12.98 11.96
C ARG A 407 -13.35 -14.28 12.58
N ILE A 408 -12.19 -14.77 12.16
CA ILE A 408 -11.69 -16.09 12.60
C ILE A 408 -11.02 -16.06 13.97
N SER A 409 -10.53 -14.90 14.41
CA SER A 409 -9.85 -14.74 15.70
C SER A 409 -10.76 -14.21 16.81
N GLY A 410 -11.81 -13.48 16.46
CA GLY A 410 -12.62 -12.69 17.39
C GLY A 410 -11.92 -11.42 17.91
N PHE A 411 -10.76 -11.06 17.35
CA PHE A 411 -10.02 -9.84 17.67
C PHE A 411 -10.20 -8.79 16.57
N ASP A 412 -10.38 -7.52 16.93
CA ASP A 412 -10.56 -6.46 15.94
C ASP A 412 -9.21 -6.01 15.34
N PHE A 413 -8.89 -6.48 14.13
CA PHE A 413 -7.69 -6.04 13.41
C PHE A 413 -7.80 -4.62 12.85
N PHE A 414 -9.00 -4.04 12.77
CA PHE A 414 -9.21 -2.64 12.40
C PHE A 414 -8.97 -1.68 13.57
N ALA A 415 -8.73 -2.22 14.77
CA ALA A 415 -8.26 -1.44 15.91
C ALA A 415 -6.80 -0.96 15.74
N ASP A 416 -6.13 -1.22 14.62
CA ASP A 416 -4.87 -0.57 14.26
C ASP A 416 -5.11 0.94 13.98
N PRO A 417 -4.29 1.89 14.53
CA PRO A 417 -4.48 3.32 14.28
C PRO A 417 -4.48 3.70 12.80
N TRP A 418 -3.75 2.94 11.99
CA TRP A 418 -3.51 3.24 10.60
C TRP A 418 -4.82 3.43 9.84
N TYR A 419 -5.87 2.67 10.14
CA TYR A 419 -7.16 2.77 9.44
C TYR A 419 -7.87 4.11 9.65
N ASN A 420 -7.92 4.60 10.89
CA ASN A 420 -8.52 5.91 11.18
C ASN A 420 -7.68 7.05 10.59
N ASN A 421 -6.36 6.91 10.59
CA ASN A 421 -5.46 7.85 9.92
C ASN A 421 -5.65 7.82 8.39
N ASN A 422 -5.80 6.64 7.79
CA ASN A 422 -6.01 6.46 6.36
C ASN A 422 -7.38 6.98 5.91
N ALA A 423 -8.41 6.94 6.76
CA ALA A 423 -9.69 7.60 6.48
C ALA A 423 -9.51 9.09 6.15
N LEU A 424 -8.61 9.79 6.85
CA LEU A 424 -8.27 11.18 6.53
C LEU A 424 -7.56 11.26 5.17
N TYR A 425 -6.60 10.37 4.88
CA TYR A 425 -5.97 10.34 3.55
C TYR A 425 -7.02 10.15 2.43
N VAL A 426 -8.01 9.26 2.62
CA VAL A 426 -9.10 9.05 1.67
C VAL A 426 -9.86 10.35 1.36
N ILE A 427 -10.12 11.16 2.37
CA ILE A 427 -10.89 12.40 2.22
C ILE A 427 -10.03 13.52 1.63
N TYR A 428 -8.89 13.82 2.26
CA TYR A 428 -8.07 14.98 1.95
C TYR A 428 -7.35 14.87 0.60
N HIS A 429 -6.85 13.68 0.22
CA HIS A 429 -6.13 13.52 -1.04
C HIS A 429 -7.02 13.42 -2.27
N GLN A 430 -8.32 13.18 -2.09
CA GLN A 430 -9.29 13.26 -3.18
C GLN A 430 -10.69 13.56 -2.61
N PRO A 431 -11.00 14.85 -2.36
CA PRO A 431 -12.32 15.26 -1.87
C PRO A 431 -13.45 14.80 -2.80
N PRO A 432 -14.71 14.77 -2.33
CA PRO A 432 -15.86 14.44 -3.17
C PRO A 432 -15.82 15.19 -4.51
N PHE A 433 -16.11 14.48 -5.60
CA PHE A 433 -16.17 15.04 -6.97
C PHE A 433 -14.92 15.80 -7.44
N SER A 434 -13.77 15.59 -6.80
CA SER A 434 -12.54 16.35 -7.07
C SER A 434 -11.43 15.52 -7.70
N LYS A 435 -10.60 16.19 -8.50
CA LYS A 435 -9.28 15.70 -8.93
C LYS A 435 -8.43 15.34 -7.71
N SER A 436 -7.70 14.23 -7.81
CA SER A 436 -6.75 13.84 -6.75
C SER A 436 -5.56 14.80 -6.63
N ALA A 437 -4.91 14.78 -5.47
CA ALA A 437 -3.80 15.66 -5.07
C ALA A 437 -2.59 15.69 -6.01
N GLY A 438 -2.41 14.70 -6.90
CA GLY A 438 -1.37 14.72 -7.93
C GLY A 438 -0.07 14.05 -7.52
N HIS A 439 -0.17 12.93 -6.81
CA HIS A 439 0.99 12.17 -6.34
C HIS A 439 1.01 10.76 -6.94
N GLY A 440 2.21 10.31 -7.33
CA GLY A 440 2.49 8.97 -7.82
C GLY A 440 2.05 8.68 -9.25
N ASN A 441 2.48 7.54 -9.82
CA ASN A 441 2.14 7.15 -11.19
C ASN A 441 0.63 7.11 -11.45
N SER A 442 0.24 7.52 -12.65
CA SER A 442 -1.14 7.64 -13.14
C SER A 442 -2.00 8.64 -12.36
N HIS A 443 -1.39 9.57 -11.61
CA HIS A 443 -2.12 10.59 -10.85
C HIS A 443 -3.05 11.42 -11.75
N GLU A 444 -2.66 11.72 -12.99
CA GLU A 444 -3.41 12.50 -13.97
C GLU A 444 -4.76 11.86 -14.31
N THR A 445 -4.88 10.54 -14.20
CA THR A 445 -6.12 9.80 -14.52
C THR A 445 -7.19 9.89 -13.43
N LYS A 446 -6.84 10.31 -12.21
CA LYS A 446 -7.75 10.33 -11.06
C LYS A 446 -8.53 11.64 -11.01
N MET A 447 -9.52 11.75 -11.89
CA MET A 447 -10.33 12.95 -12.11
C MET A 447 -11.42 13.20 -11.06
N LYS A 448 -11.95 12.13 -10.47
CA LYS A 448 -12.91 12.16 -9.35
C LYS A 448 -12.87 10.83 -8.59
N PRO A 449 -13.37 10.76 -7.34
CA PRO A 449 -13.53 9.48 -6.64
C PRO A 449 -14.33 8.48 -7.48
N ASN A 450 -13.92 7.21 -7.48
CA ASN A 450 -14.62 6.11 -8.15
C ASN A 450 -15.32 5.21 -7.13
N GLY A 451 -16.14 4.27 -7.62
CA GLY A 451 -16.92 3.38 -6.76
C GLY A 451 -16.08 2.53 -5.81
N THR A 452 -14.87 2.12 -6.18
CA THR A 452 -13.98 1.35 -5.29
C THR A 452 -13.49 2.20 -4.13
N ARG A 453 -13.15 3.48 -4.35
CA ARG A 453 -12.77 4.41 -3.27
C ARG A 453 -13.93 4.65 -2.31
N VAL A 454 -15.14 4.83 -2.84
CA VAL A 454 -16.35 4.99 -2.01
C VAL A 454 -16.64 3.71 -1.23
N GLY A 455 -16.51 2.54 -1.86
CA GLY A 455 -16.66 1.24 -1.20
C GLY A 455 -15.64 1.01 -0.08
N TYR A 456 -14.42 1.49 -0.25
CA TYR A 456 -13.40 1.45 0.80
C TYR A 456 -13.73 2.39 1.97
N ALA A 457 -14.18 3.62 1.69
CA ALA A 457 -14.64 4.55 2.72
C ALA A 457 -15.86 3.99 3.48
N ASP A 458 -16.80 3.34 2.79
CA ASP A 458 -17.94 2.64 3.40
C ASP A 458 -17.46 1.50 4.33
N ALA A 459 -16.48 0.71 3.90
CA ALA A 459 -15.89 -0.32 4.76
C ALA A 459 -15.22 0.29 6.00
N LEU A 460 -14.40 1.34 5.87
CA LEU A 460 -13.80 2.03 7.02
C LEU A 460 -14.86 2.62 7.97
N ALA A 461 -15.96 3.15 7.43
CA ALA A 461 -17.06 3.65 8.24
C ALA A 461 -17.66 2.54 9.11
N ARG A 462 -17.89 1.34 8.55
CA ARG A 462 -18.45 0.19 9.27
C ARG A 462 -17.45 -0.44 10.24
N GLU A 463 -16.24 -0.70 9.78
CA GLU A 463 -15.22 -1.45 10.52
C GLU A 463 -14.66 -0.64 11.70
N CYS A 464 -14.41 0.65 11.49
CA CYS A 464 -13.79 1.52 12.49
C CYS A 464 -14.80 2.43 13.22
N ASN A 465 -16.09 2.32 12.89
CA ASN A 465 -17.13 3.28 13.31
C ASN A 465 -16.72 4.74 13.01
N ASN A 466 -16.08 4.99 11.87
CA ASN A 466 -15.46 6.27 11.55
C ASN A 466 -16.48 7.24 10.91
N PRO A 467 -16.84 8.36 11.57
CA PRO A 467 -17.88 9.26 11.08
C PRO A 467 -17.48 10.04 9.83
N TRP A 468 -16.19 10.34 9.64
CA TRP A 468 -15.70 11.10 8.50
C TRP A 468 -15.72 10.27 7.22
N ALA A 469 -15.34 8.99 7.32
CA ALA A 469 -15.47 8.04 6.21
C ALA A 469 -16.95 7.85 5.83
N ALA A 470 -17.84 7.78 6.82
CA ALA A 470 -19.29 7.72 6.59
C ALA A 470 -19.81 8.98 5.89
N ALA A 471 -19.41 10.17 6.35
CA ALA A 471 -19.78 11.45 5.73
C ALA A 471 -19.30 11.54 4.27
N TYR A 472 -18.07 11.07 3.99
CA TYR A 472 -17.50 11.03 2.65
C TYR A 472 -18.30 10.13 1.71
N ALA A 473 -18.58 8.89 2.12
CA ALA A 473 -19.34 7.96 1.33
C ALA A 473 -20.77 8.47 1.08
N ARG A 474 -21.45 8.95 2.14
CA ARG A 474 -22.81 9.49 2.07
C ARG A 474 -22.92 10.68 1.12
N THR A 475 -22.03 11.67 1.25
CA THR A 475 -22.00 12.87 0.39
C THR A 475 -21.90 12.50 -1.10
N ILE A 476 -21.13 11.46 -1.43
CA ILE A 476 -20.97 11.02 -2.81
C ILE A 476 -22.20 10.24 -3.29
N LEU A 477 -22.69 9.30 -2.47
CA LEU A 477 -23.84 8.45 -2.79
C LEU A 477 -25.15 9.22 -2.93
N GLU A 478 -25.33 10.34 -2.22
CA GLU A 478 -26.48 11.22 -2.37
C GLU A 478 -26.60 11.80 -3.79
N LYS A 479 -25.47 12.08 -4.46
CA LYS A 479 -25.45 12.63 -5.83
C LYS A 479 -25.21 11.56 -6.91
N GLU A 480 -24.45 10.52 -6.61
CA GLU A 480 -24.19 9.38 -7.52
C GLU A 480 -24.51 8.03 -6.83
N PRO A 481 -25.80 7.68 -6.64
CA PRO A 481 -26.21 6.49 -5.89
C PRO A 481 -25.73 5.16 -6.50
N ASP A 482 -25.48 5.14 -7.82
CA ASP A 482 -25.00 3.95 -8.53
C ASP A 482 -23.46 3.90 -8.68
N ILE A 483 -22.70 4.78 -8.02
CA ILE A 483 -21.24 4.89 -8.23
C ILE A 483 -20.50 3.58 -7.95
N MET A 484 -20.89 2.84 -6.92
CA MET A 484 -20.26 1.55 -6.55
C MET A 484 -20.52 0.47 -7.62
N LYS A 485 -21.71 0.46 -8.24
CA LYS A 485 -22.08 -0.48 -9.31
C LYS A 485 -21.22 -0.29 -10.55
N LYS A 486 -20.77 0.94 -10.84
CA LYS A 486 -19.89 1.26 -11.98
C LYS A 486 -18.51 0.60 -11.89
N SER A 487 -18.11 0.16 -10.69
CA SER A 487 -16.83 -0.52 -10.44
C SER A 487 -16.99 -1.96 -9.95
N PHE A 488 -18.19 -2.54 -10.13
CA PHE A 488 -18.47 -3.93 -9.79
C PHE A 488 -17.47 -4.88 -10.45
N LEU A 489 -16.94 -5.83 -9.68
CA LEU A 489 -15.87 -6.77 -10.05
C LEU A 489 -14.57 -6.11 -10.51
N GLY A 490 -14.29 -4.88 -10.06
CA GLY A 490 -12.97 -4.29 -10.16
C GLY A 490 -11.93 -5.11 -9.36
N LYS A 491 -11.07 -5.84 -10.08
CA LYS A 491 -10.07 -6.82 -9.56
C LYS A 491 -9.49 -6.49 -8.19
N ALA A 492 -8.93 -5.30 -8.03
CA ALA A 492 -8.12 -4.93 -6.86
C ALA A 492 -8.87 -4.09 -5.79
N GLY A 493 -10.10 -3.65 -6.07
CA GLY A 493 -10.78 -2.70 -5.20
C GLY A 493 -12.29 -2.84 -5.05
N ASP A 494 -12.94 -3.77 -5.75
CA ASP A 494 -14.36 -4.04 -5.51
C ASP A 494 -14.56 -4.72 -4.15
N LEU A 495 -15.47 -4.14 -3.35
CA LEU A 495 -15.85 -4.62 -2.01
C LEU A 495 -17.33 -5.02 -1.96
N THR A 496 -17.95 -5.30 -3.12
CA THR A 496 -19.34 -5.75 -3.19
C THR A 496 -19.57 -7.03 -2.39
N TRP A 497 -18.66 -8.00 -2.48
CA TRP A 497 -18.77 -9.24 -1.70
C TRP A 497 -18.69 -8.99 -0.19
N TYR A 498 -17.77 -8.12 0.25
CA TYR A 498 -17.69 -7.69 1.64
C TYR A 498 -19.03 -7.12 2.12
N ARG A 499 -19.68 -6.23 1.34
CA ARG A 499 -20.99 -5.65 1.68
C ARG A 499 -22.11 -6.69 1.70
N CYS A 500 -22.05 -7.74 0.88
CA CYS A 500 -23.02 -8.83 0.90
C CYS A 500 -22.92 -9.67 2.19
N ILE A 501 -21.75 -9.82 2.78
CA ILE A 501 -21.53 -10.73 3.92
C ILE A 501 -21.45 -10.02 5.27
N THR A 502 -20.96 -8.77 5.32
CA THR A 502 -20.83 -8.02 6.58
C THR A 502 -22.19 -7.72 7.20
N ASP A 503 -22.32 -7.88 8.51
CA ASP A 503 -23.47 -7.46 9.31
C ASP A 503 -23.23 -6.11 10.02
N LYS A 504 -22.05 -5.50 9.84
CA LYS A 504 -21.70 -4.23 10.47
C LYS A 504 -22.53 -3.09 9.90
N ALA A 505 -23.15 -2.35 10.83
CA ALA A 505 -23.89 -1.13 10.54
C ALA A 505 -22.94 0.04 10.27
N LEU A 506 -23.45 1.06 9.59
CA LEU A 506 -22.78 2.36 9.51
C LEU A 506 -22.86 3.09 10.86
N PRO A 507 -21.95 4.05 11.12
CA PRO A 507 -22.01 4.92 12.30
C PRO A 507 -23.37 5.62 12.41
N LYS A 508 -23.90 5.70 13.63
CA LYS A 508 -25.16 6.42 13.92
C LYS A 508 -24.97 7.93 13.93
N GLU A 509 -23.79 8.39 14.34
CA GLU A 509 -23.47 9.81 14.42
C GLU A 509 -23.21 10.36 13.01
N GLU A 510 -23.90 11.44 12.68
CA GLU A 510 -23.77 12.10 11.39
C GLU A 510 -22.90 13.35 11.53
N HIS A 511 -21.77 13.34 10.84
CA HIS A 511 -20.93 14.53 10.66
C HIS A 511 -20.95 15.03 9.22
N SER A 512 -20.59 16.29 9.06
CA SER A 512 -20.34 16.94 7.76
C SER A 512 -18.84 17.09 7.50
N LEU A 513 -18.41 16.90 6.25
CA LEU A 513 -17.02 17.19 5.86
C LEU A 513 -16.61 18.66 6.09
N ALA A 514 -17.56 19.57 6.29
CA ALA A 514 -17.30 20.96 6.66
C ALA A 514 -16.64 21.13 8.03
N GLU A 515 -16.77 20.14 8.92
CA GLU A 515 -16.21 20.17 10.27
C GLU A 515 -14.72 19.74 10.31
N LEU A 516 -14.21 19.17 9.23
CA LEU A 516 -12.81 18.75 9.15
C LEU A 516 -11.87 19.98 9.07
N PRO A 517 -10.69 19.93 9.71
CA PRO A 517 -9.69 20.98 9.58
C PRO A 517 -9.34 21.29 8.12
N MET A 518 -9.07 22.55 7.81
CA MET A 518 -8.75 22.98 6.45
C MET A 518 -7.42 22.42 5.92
N THR A 519 -6.52 22.03 6.82
CA THR A 519 -5.21 21.51 6.45
C THR A 519 -4.99 20.16 7.10
N LYS A 520 -4.42 19.23 6.33
CA LYS A 520 -3.92 17.97 6.86
C LYS A 520 -2.49 17.74 6.40
N VAL A 521 -1.61 17.43 7.35
CA VAL A 521 -0.23 17.00 7.11
C VAL A 521 -0.08 15.52 7.50
N PHE A 522 0.47 14.74 6.58
CA PHE A 522 0.92 13.37 6.77
C PHE A 522 2.44 13.40 6.79
N ASN A 523 3.02 13.57 7.99
CA ASN A 523 4.43 13.92 8.14
C ASN A 523 5.39 12.79 7.72
N GLU A 524 5.10 11.55 8.12
CA GLU A 524 5.93 10.38 7.78
C GLU A 524 5.86 10.11 6.28
N THR A 525 4.68 10.25 5.68
CA THR A 525 4.52 10.17 4.23
C THR A 525 5.13 11.38 3.50
N GLY A 526 5.23 12.52 4.18
CA GLY A 526 5.75 13.78 3.65
C GLY A 526 4.85 14.40 2.58
N ILE A 527 3.54 14.39 2.83
CA ILE A 527 2.51 14.99 1.97
C ILE A 527 1.57 15.85 2.80
N ALA A 528 0.99 16.86 2.16
CA ALA A 528 0.02 17.73 2.81
C ALA A 528 -0.99 18.29 1.82
N THR A 529 -2.16 18.64 2.33
CA THR A 529 -3.23 19.27 1.57
C THR A 529 -3.85 20.39 2.39
N MET A 530 -4.08 21.52 1.73
CA MET A 530 -4.69 22.73 2.26
C MET A 530 -5.96 23.01 1.45
N HIS A 531 -7.08 23.28 2.11
CA HIS A 531 -8.40 23.47 1.51
C HIS A 531 -9.07 24.70 2.12
N THR A 532 -9.83 25.46 1.33
CA THR A 532 -10.67 26.54 1.87
C THR A 532 -12.05 26.06 2.30
N SER A 533 -12.52 24.94 1.73
CA SER A 533 -13.87 24.42 1.97
C SER A 533 -13.97 22.93 1.61
N LEU A 534 -13.93 22.03 2.61
CA LEU A 534 -14.15 20.60 2.39
C LEU A 534 -15.65 20.23 2.28
N GLY A 535 -16.55 21.04 2.84
CA GLY A 535 -17.99 20.82 2.79
C GLY A 535 -18.68 21.34 1.52
N ASP A 536 -18.11 22.34 0.85
CA ASP A 536 -18.62 22.91 -0.41
C ASP A 536 -17.51 22.89 -1.46
N ILE A 537 -17.49 21.82 -2.25
CA ILE A 537 -16.42 21.49 -3.21
C ILE A 537 -16.31 22.52 -4.33
N GLU A 538 -17.43 23.08 -4.80
CA GLU A 538 -17.45 24.06 -5.90
C GLU A 538 -16.73 25.37 -5.51
N LYS A 539 -16.62 25.65 -4.21
CA LYS A 539 -15.90 26.81 -3.64
C LYS A 539 -14.53 26.45 -3.07
N ASN A 540 -14.11 25.18 -3.17
CA ASN A 540 -12.86 24.74 -2.58
C ASN A 540 -11.68 25.17 -3.45
N ALA A 541 -10.85 26.08 -2.94
CA ALA A 541 -9.50 26.30 -3.42
C ALA A 541 -8.57 25.38 -2.64
N MET A 542 -7.91 24.46 -3.34
CA MET A 542 -7.05 23.45 -2.74
C MET A 542 -5.61 23.62 -3.21
N LEU A 543 -4.65 23.40 -2.31
CA LEU A 543 -3.24 23.19 -2.63
C LEU A 543 -2.78 21.85 -2.05
N SER A 544 -2.10 21.04 -2.85
CA SER A 544 -1.38 19.86 -2.37
C SER A 544 0.13 20.08 -2.44
N PHE A 545 0.88 19.37 -1.59
CA PHE A 545 2.32 19.49 -1.47
C PHE A 545 2.96 18.15 -1.13
N ARG A 546 4.20 17.94 -1.59
CA ARG A 546 5.01 16.77 -1.27
C ARG A 546 6.46 17.13 -0.98
N SER A 547 7.00 16.62 0.12
CA SER A 547 8.43 16.56 0.43
C SER A 547 8.64 15.35 1.35
N SER A 548 9.07 14.23 0.76
CA SER A 548 8.81 12.88 1.27
C SER A 548 10.08 12.07 1.53
N PRO A 549 10.21 11.43 2.72
CA PRO A 549 11.34 10.54 3.02
C PRO A 549 11.45 9.34 2.08
N TYR A 550 10.34 8.99 1.42
CA TYR A 550 10.26 7.89 0.45
C TYR A 550 11.03 8.17 -0.85
N GLY A 551 11.40 9.42 -1.10
CA GLY A 551 12.11 9.80 -2.31
C GLY A 551 11.25 9.66 -3.56
N SER A 552 11.85 9.14 -4.63
CA SER A 552 11.27 9.01 -5.96
C SER A 552 11.30 7.56 -6.47
N THR A 553 11.43 6.61 -5.55
CA THR A 553 11.40 5.18 -5.87
C THR A 553 9.97 4.67 -6.12
N SER A 554 9.87 3.43 -6.61
CA SER A 554 8.62 2.74 -6.87
C SER A 554 7.67 3.56 -7.76
N HIS A 555 6.44 3.83 -7.33
CA HIS A 555 5.49 4.66 -8.06
C HIS A 555 5.51 6.13 -7.65
N ALA A 556 6.36 6.54 -6.71
CA ALA A 556 6.54 7.96 -6.39
C ALA A 556 7.25 8.71 -7.52
N LEU A 557 7.10 10.03 -7.54
CA LEU A 557 7.70 10.93 -8.54
C LEU A 557 8.91 11.66 -7.91
N ALA A 558 9.81 12.19 -8.74
CA ALA A 558 10.91 13.04 -8.32
C ALA A 558 10.44 14.49 -8.16
N ASN A 559 9.48 14.67 -7.25
CA ASN A 559 8.70 15.89 -7.05
C ASN A 559 8.78 16.43 -5.62
N GLN A 560 9.94 16.31 -4.97
CA GLN A 560 10.13 16.93 -3.65
C GLN A 560 9.97 18.45 -3.76
N ASN A 561 9.36 19.03 -2.72
CA ASN A 561 8.91 20.42 -2.66
C ASN A 561 7.96 20.85 -3.80
N ALA A 562 7.36 19.93 -4.55
CA ALA A 562 6.37 20.29 -5.56
C ALA A 562 5.01 20.61 -4.91
N PHE A 563 4.27 21.52 -5.54
CA PHE A 563 2.87 21.80 -5.20
C PHE A 563 1.94 21.62 -6.41
N ASN A 564 0.67 21.37 -6.16
CA ASN A 564 -0.40 21.48 -7.16
C ASN A 564 -1.54 22.34 -6.62
N THR A 565 -2.31 22.99 -7.50
CA THR A 565 -3.45 23.83 -7.12
C THR A 565 -4.72 23.41 -7.84
N PHE A 566 -5.85 23.61 -7.18
CA PHE A 566 -7.16 23.21 -7.67
C PHE A 566 -8.20 24.24 -7.24
N TYR A 567 -9.24 24.41 -8.06
CA TYR A 567 -10.46 25.14 -7.70
C TYR A 567 -11.68 24.37 -8.17
N GLY A 568 -12.72 24.26 -7.35
CA GLY A 568 -13.94 23.54 -7.74
C GLY A 568 -13.68 22.07 -8.08
N GLY A 569 -12.70 21.45 -7.42
CA GLY A 569 -12.28 20.07 -7.71
C GLY A 569 -11.50 19.88 -9.02
N LYS A 570 -11.09 20.93 -9.73
CA LYS A 570 -10.31 20.84 -10.99
C LYS A 570 -8.93 21.45 -10.83
N ALA A 571 -7.90 20.79 -11.37
CA ALA A 571 -6.52 21.25 -11.27
C ALA A 571 -6.24 22.47 -12.17
N ILE A 572 -5.29 23.32 -11.75
CA ILE A 572 -4.81 24.51 -12.48
C ILE A 572 -3.30 24.41 -12.68
N PHE A 573 -2.50 24.73 -11.66
CA PHE A 573 -1.08 24.36 -11.64
C PHE A 573 -0.96 22.90 -11.22
N TYR A 574 -0.44 22.06 -12.10
CA TYR A 574 -0.43 20.62 -11.90
C TYR A 574 0.80 19.98 -12.53
N SER A 575 1.34 18.94 -11.89
CA SER A 575 2.37 18.08 -12.48
C SER A 575 1.95 17.61 -13.88
N SER A 576 2.87 17.74 -14.84
CA SER A 576 2.63 17.48 -16.26
C SER A 576 3.10 16.08 -16.68
N GLY A 577 3.00 15.79 -17.98
CA GLY A 577 3.35 14.49 -18.56
C GLY A 577 2.22 13.46 -18.46
N HIS A 578 2.54 12.22 -18.83
CA HIS A 578 1.59 11.11 -18.89
C HIS A 578 2.28 9.84 -18.42
N ARG A 579 1.56 8.98 -17.70
CA ARG A 579 2.05 7.65 -17.38
C ARG A 579 1.95 6.77 -18.63
N THR A 580 3.04 6.68 -19.39
CA THR A 580 3.19 5.81 -20.58
C THR A 580 3.61 4.39 -20.22
N GLY A 581 4.33 4.23 -19.10
CA GLY A 581 4.85 2.95 -18.63
C GLY A 581 5.42 3.06 -17.21
N PHE A 582 6.60 2.46 -16.98
CA PHE A 582 7.25 2.49 -15.66
C PHE A 582 8.67 3.07 -15.71
N THR A 583 9.48 2.63 -16.68
CA THR A 583 10.90 3.00 -16.89
C THR A 583 11.20 3.47 -18.32
N ASP A 584 10.19 3.72 -19.15
CA ASP A 584 10.41 4.29 -20.49
C ASP A 584 10.92 5.75 -20.42
N ASP A 585 11.52 6.22 -21.50
CA ASP A 585 12.13 7.55 -21.56
C ASP A 585 11.18 8.69 -21.18
N HIS A 586 9.92 8.64 -21.61
CA HIS A 586 8.95 9.68 -21.24
C HIS A 586 8.66 9.64 -19.74
N CYS A 587 8.52 8.44 -19.16
CA CYS A 587 8.43 8.29 -17.71
C CYS A 587 9.65 8.89 -17.00
N MET A 588 10.86 8.56 -17.43
CA MET A 588 12.10 8.93 -16.75
C MET A 588 12.48 10.40 -16.92
N TYR A 589 12.18 11.00 -18.07
CA TYR A 589 12.61 12.36 -18.41
C TYR A 589 11.48 13.39 -18.35
N SER A 590 10.22 13.01 -18.52
CA SER A 590 9.15 13.99 -18.76
C SER A 590 7.89 13.77 -17.92
N TYR A 591 7.93 12.84 -16.96
CA TYR A 591 6.80 12.57 -16.07
C TYR A 591 7.20 12.39 -14.61
N ARG A 592 8.09 11.43 -14.30
CA ARG A 592 8.68 11.29 -12.96
C ARG A 592 9.65 12.40 -12.64
N ASN A 593 10.31 12.92 -13.68
CA ASN A 593 11.41 13.87 -13.55
C ASN A 593 10.95 15.21 -12.96
N THR A 594 11.80 15.84 -12.14
CA THR A 594 11.52 17.14 -11.50
C THR A 594 11.07 18.22 -12.47
N ARG A 595 11.53 18.19 -13.74
CA ARG A 595 11.10 19.16 -14.76
C ARG A 595 9.62 19.14 -15.08
N ALA A 596 8.92 18.05 -14.77
CA ALA A 596 7.48 17.90 -14.97
C ALA A 596 6.64 18.50 -13.82
N HIS A 597 7.28 19.06 -12.78
CA HIS A 597 6.61 19.42 -11.53
C HIS A 597 6.80 20.89 -11.19
N ASN A 598 5.86 21.45 -10.43
CA ASN A 598 5.95 22.82 -9.89
C ASN A 598 6.95 22.87 -8.71
N SER A 599 8.21 22.56 -8.99
CA SER A 599 9.34 22.56 -8.06
C SER A 599 10.49 23.41 -8.64
N ILE A 600 11.74 23.16 -8.26
CA ILE A 600 12.92 23.91 -8.69
C ILE A 600 13.92 22.97 -9.39
N LEU A 601 14.61 23.50 -10.41
CA LEU A 601 15.78 22.88 -11.03
C LEU A 601 17.02 23.70 -10.70
N VAL A 602 18.19 23.07 -10.67
CA VAL A 602 19.49 23.72 -10.40
C VAL A 602 20.34 23.60 -11.65
N ASN A 603 20.64 24.69 -12.38
CA ASN A 603 21.24 24.63 -13.73
C ASN A 603 20.50 23.70 -14.70
N GLY A 604 19.17 23.57 -14.57
CA GLY A 604 18.37 22.61 -15.34
C GLY A 604 18.47 21.15 -14.87
N MET A 605 19.27 20.87 -13.83
CA MET A 605 19.40 19.55 -13.22
C MET A 605 18.28 19.27 -12.22
N THR A 606 17.99 17.99 -12.06
CA THR A 606 16.77 17.44 -11.48
C THR A 606 17.10 16.60 -10.23
N GLN A 607 16.07 16.22 -9.49
CA GLN A 607 16.23 15.35 -8.32
C GLN A 607 16.66 13.95 -8.76
N THR A 608 17.36 13.24 -7.88
CA THR A 608 17.75 11.85 -8.13
C THR A 608 16.51 10.94 -8.16
N ILE A 609 16.68 9.78 -8.79
CA ILE A 609 15.72 8.69 -8.85
C ILE A 609 16.13 7.64 -7.83
N GLY A 610 15.23 7.33 -6.89
CA GLY A 610 15.49 6.39 -5.79
C GLY A 610 15.09 6.96 -4.44
N THR A 611 15.43 6.23 -3.38
CA THR A 611 15.21 6.66 -1.99
C THR A 611 16.10 7.84 -1.61
N GLU A 612 17.23 8.01 -2.29
CA GLU A 612 18.20 9.09 -2.09
C GLU A 612 17.66 10.46 -2.55
N GLY A 613 16.65 10.47 -3.43
CA GLY A 613 15.96 11.67 -3.89
C GLY A 613 14.90 12.17 -2.91
N TYR A 614 15.18 12.09 -1.61
CA TYR A 614 14.22 12.34 -0.54
C TYR A 614 14.02 13.83 -0.25
N GLY A 615 12.80 14.14 0.18
CA GLY A 615 12.48 15.35 0.92
C GLY A 615 12.01 14.99 2.32
N TRP A 616 11.57 15.96 3.11
CA TRP A 616 10.90 15.73 4.39
C TRP A 616 10.19 17.01 4.85
N ILE A 617 9.25 16.89 5.78
CA ILE A 617 8.52 18.04 6.36
C ILE A 617 9.08 18.34 7.77
N PRO A 618 10.04 19.28 7.92
CA PRO A 618 10.65 19.58 9.22
C PRO A 618 9.72 20.19 10.27
N ARG A 619 8.67 20.90 9.85
CA ARG A 619 7.69 21.52 10.74
C ARG A 619 6.43 21.93 9.98
N TRP A 620 5.32 21.98 10.69
CA TRP A 620 4.03 22.41 10.17
C TRP A 620 3.12 22.93 11.30
N TYR A 621 2.01 23.53 10.90
CA TYR A 621 0.94 24.02 11.75
C TYR A 621 -0.40 23.93 11.00
N GLU A 622 -1.34 23.17 11.54
CA GLU A 622 -2.70 23.00 11.01
C GLU A 622 -3.64 23.92 11.81
N GLY A 623 -4.05 25.04 11.21
CA GLY A 623 -4.88 26.05 11.89
C GLY A 623 -6.08 26.51 11.07
N GLU A 624 -6.92 27.35 11.67
CA GLU A 624 -8.14 27.86 11.01
C GLU A 624 -7.91 29.18 10.27
N LYS A 625 -7.20 30.14 10.87
CA LYS A 625 -6.96 31.46 10.24
C LYS A 625 -5.70 31.50 9.38
N ILE A 626 -4.79 30.59 9.65
CA ILE A 626 -3.53 30.40 8.95
C ILE A 626 -3.10 28.95 9.13
N SER A 627 -2.57 28.35 8.07
CA SER A 627 -1.88 27.07 8.14
C SER A 627 -0.52 27.20 7.48
N TYR A 628 0.41 26.36 7.91
CA TYR A 628 1.80 26.47 7.49
C TYR A 628 2.46 25.09 7.40
N MET A 629 3.35 24.94 6.44
CA MET A 629 4.30 23.84 6.40
C MET A 629 5.58 24.27 5.70
N VAL A 630 6.64 23.51 5.90
CA VAL A 630 7.86 23.62 5.10
C VAL A 630 8.30 22.23 4.67
N GLY A 631 8.71 22.10 3.42
CA GLY A 631 9.44 20.94 2.94
C GLY A 631 10.93 21.27 2.75
N ASP A 632 11.79 20.30 3.01
CA ASP A 632 13.23 20.40 2.82
C ASP A 632 13.68 19.31 1.84
N ALA A 633 14.18 19.74 0.67
CA ALA A 633 14.64 18.88 -0.41
C ALA A 633 16.13 19.12 -0.72
N SER A 634 16.89 19.60 0.28
CA SER A 634 18.28 20.01 0.12
C SER A 634 19.19 18.89 -0.40
N ASN A 635 18.87 17.64 -0.06
CA ASN A 635 19.66 16.46 -0.42
C ASN A 635 19.08 15.67 -1.60
N ALA A 636 17.99 16.14 -2.22
CA ALA A 636 17.27 15.37 -3.23
C ALA A 636 17.94 15.36 -4.62
N TYR A 637 19.00 16.15 -4.85
CA TYR A 637 19.60 16.39 -6.17
C TYR A 637 20.98 15.76 -6.28
N GLY A 638 21.37 15.39 -7.51
CA GLY A 638 22.70 14.85 -7.81
C GLY A 638 22.68 13.75 -8.87
N LYS A 639 23.73 12.93 -8.84
CA LYS A 639 23.84 11.73 -9.68
C LYS A 639 22.95 10.60 -9.14
N ILE A 640 22.51 9.73 -10.05
CA ILE A 640 21.75 8.54 -9.68
C ILE A 640 22.68 7.50 -9.06
N THR A 641 22.41 7.11 -7.81
CA THR A 641 23.22 6.12 -7.07
C THR A 641 22.43 4.85 -6.73
N ALA A 642 21.10 4.88 -6.83
CA ALA A 642 20.25 3.79 -6.37
C ALA A 642 20.47 2.52 -7.22
N PRO A 643 20.99 1.42 -6.64
CA PRO A 643 21.34 0.22 -7.41
C PRO A 643 20.17 -0.33 -8.24
N ILE A 644 18.97 -0.38 -7.65
CA ILE A 644 17.75 -0.83 -8.33
C ILE A 644 17.42 0.02 -9.57
N TRP A 645 17.62 1.35 -9.51
CA TRP A 645 17.29 2.25 -10.61
C TRP A 645 18.38 2.34 -11.67
N LEU A 646 19.63 2.11 -11.29
CA LEU A 646 20.74 1.92 -12.24
C LEU A 646 20.48 0.66 -13.08
N LYS A 647 20.15 -0.47 -12.44
CA LYS A 647 19.83 -1.72 -13.15
C LYS A 647 18.59 -1.59 -14.03
N ARG A 648 17.52 -0.95 -13.53
CA ARG A 648 16.33 -0.65 -14.35
C ARG A 648 16.66 0.23 -15.55
N GLY A 649 17.53 1.21 -15.37
CA GLY A 649 17.99 2.10 -16.44
C GLY A 649 18.78 1.36 -17.50
N GLU A 650 19.70 0.49 -17.10
CA GLU A 650 20.45 -0.41 -17.99
C GLU A 650 19.51 -1.25 -18.87
N LEU A 651 18.54 -1.94 -18.25
CA LEU A 651 17.57 -2.79 -18.96
C LEU A 651 16.64 -1.99 -19.89
N SER A 652 16.30 -0.76 -19.50
CA SER A 652 15.35 0.09 -20.23
C SER A 652 16.00 1.01 -21.26
N GLY A 653 17.33 1.10 -21.28
CA GLY A 653 18.08 2.05 -22.12
C GLY A 653 18.08 3.50 -21.59
N THR A 654 17.76 3.71 -20.31
CA THR A 654 17.72 5.05 -19.70
C THR A 654 19.14 5.60 -19.52
N GLN A 655 19.33 6.88 -19.86
CA GLN A 655 20.58 7.60 -19.72
C GLN A 655 20.51 8.58 -18.56
N TYR A 656 21.25 8.30 -17.49
CA TYR A 656 21.37 9.19 -16.34
C TYR A 656 22.56 10.16 -16.52
N THR A 657 22.39 11.13 -17.41
CA THR A 657 23.44 12.07 -17.82
C THR A 657 23.02 13.53 -17.60
N PRO A 658 23.96 14.49 -17.65
CA PRO A 658 23.63 15.91 -17.54
C PRO A 658 22.65 16.38 -18.62
N GLU A 659 22.77 15.86 -19.86
CA GLU A 659 21.84 16.16 -20.95
C GLU A 659 20.39 15.76 -20.59
N LYS A 660 20.22 14.65 -19.86
CA LYS A 660 18.90 14.19 -19.40
C LYS A 660 18.49 14.75 -18.04
N GLY A 661 19.33 15.59 -17.42
CA GLY A 661 19.03 16.37 -16.22
C GLY A 661 19.62 15.85 -14.92
N TRP A 662 20.66 15.01 -14.94
CA TRP A 662 21.35 14.57 -13.72
C TRP A 662 22.86 14.83 -13.81
N ASP A 663 23.38 15.57 -12.83
CA ASP A 663 24.80 15.90 -12.74
C ASP A 663 25.24 15.99 -11.27
N GLU A 664 26.49 16.37 -11.01
CA GLU A 664 26.99 16.63 -9.67
C GLU A 664 26.10 17.60 -8.88
N ASN A 665 25.81 17.25 -7.62
CA ASN A 665 24.96 18.07 -6.77
C ASN A 665 25.62 19.42 -6.44
N LYS A 666 25.01 20.51 -6.91
CA LYS A 666 25.41 21.89 -6.58
C LYS A 666 24.55 22.54 -5.49
N LEU A 667 23.48 21.87 -5.04
CA LEU A 667 22.57 22.38 -4.02
C LEU A 667 23.14 22.16 -2.62
N LYS A 668 23.03 23.18 -1.76
CA LYS A 668 23.37 23.11 -0.33
C LYS A 668 22.13 23.22 0.55
N MET A 669 21.14 24.01 0.14
CA MET A 669 19.87 24.14 0.85
C MET A 669 18.73 24.38 -0.12
N PHE A 670 17.61 23.68 0.08
CA PHE A 670 16.32 24.01 -0.52
C PHE A 670 15.20 23.76 0.47
N ARG A 671 14.65 24.85 1.02
CA ARG A 671 13.41 24.83 1.80
C ARG A 671 12.31 25.58 1.08
N ARG A 672 11.12 25.01 1.07
CA ARG A 672 9.92 25.65 0.54
C ARG A 672 8.90 25.79 1.64
N HIS A 673 8.57 27.02 1.98
CA HIS A 673 7.55 27.39 2.95
C HIS A 673 6.24 27.60 2.21
N ILE A 674 5.17 26.94 2.68
CA ILE A 674 3.81 27.10 2.16
C ILE A 674 2.93 27.62 3.29
N ILE A 675 2.26 28.75 3.04
CA ILE A 675 1.34 29.38 3.99
C ILE A 675 -0.03 29.51 3.34
N GLN A 676 -1.06 28.93 3.95
CA GLN A 676 -2.46 29.16 3.59
C GLN A 676 -3.02 30.31 4.43
N LEU A 677 -3.56 31.34 3.78
CA LEU A 677 -4.22 32.46 4.46
C LEU A 677 -5.70 32.14 4.73
N GLY A 678 -5.94 31.25 5.69
CA GLY A 678 -7.28 30.81 6.08
C GLY A 678 -8.09 30.30 4.89
N ASN A 679 -9.33 30.76 4.76
CA ASN A 679 -10.24 30.36 3.68
C ASN A 679 -10.26 31.32 2.47
N THR A 680 -9.29 32.25 2.37
CA THR A 680 -9.28 33.30 1.32
C THR A 680 -9.02 32.77 -0.09
N GLY A 681 -8.47 31.55 -0.20
CA GLY A 681 -7.95 30.99 -1.45
C GLY A 681 -6.55 31.48 -1.82
N VAL A 682 -5.91 32.27 -0.95
CA VAL A 682 -4.55 32.79 -1.16
C VAL A 682 -3.53 31.91 -0.45
N TYR A 683 -2.49 31.53 -1.21
CA TYR A 683 -1.34 30.77 -0.75
C TYR A 683 -0.06 31.57 -0.96
N VAL A 684 0.82 31.62 0.05
CA VAL A 684 2.16 32.21 -0.07
C VAL A 684 3.17 31.09 -0.13
N ILE A 685 4.03 31.12 -1.17
CA ILE A 685 5.14 30.19 -1.36
C ILE A 685 6.43 30.99 -1.24
N TYR A 686 7.29 30.61 -0.31
CA TYR A 686 8.58 31.26 -0.06
C TYR A 686 9.70 30.22 -0.07
N ASP A 687 10.68 30.40 -0.95
CA ASP A 687 11.78 29.46 -1.15
C ASP A 687 13.09 30.01 -0.60
N GLU A 688 13.76 29.23 0.24
CA GLU A 688 15.15 29.44 0.66
C GLU A 688 16.04 28.50 -0.15
N LEU A 689 16.93 29.07 -0.99
CA LEU A 689 17.84 28.33 -1.85
C LEU A 689 19.29 28.77 -1.59
N GLU A 690 20.18 27.80 -1.36
CA GLU A 690 21.62 28.02 -1.21
C GLU A 690 22.37 27.04 -2.13
N GLY A 691 23.18 27.57 -3.06
CA GLY A 691 24.10 26.80 -3.89
C GLY A 691 25.48 26.66 -3.24
N LYS A 692 26.22 25.60 -3.59
CA LYS A 692 27.65 25.47 -3.27
C LYS A 692 28.52 26.46 -4.06
N GLU A 693 27.99 26.91 -5.19
CA GLU A 693 28.53 27.90 -6.12
C GLU A 693 27.37 28.68 -6.78
N ALA A 694 27.66 29.61 -7.69
CA ALA A 694 26.61 30.28 -8.46
C ALA A 694 25.97 29.30 -9.46
N VAL A 695 24.63 29.24 -9.48
CA VAL A 695 23.82 28.23 -10.19
C VAL A 695 22.53 28.82 -10.77
#